data_AF-A0A9E5DUH0-F1
#
_entry.id   AF-A0A9E5DUH0-F1
#
_cell.length_a   1.000
_cell.length_b   1.000
_cell.length_c   1.000
_cell.angle_alpha   90.00
_cell.angle_beta   90.00
_cell.angle_gamma   90.00
#
_symmetry.space_group_name_H-M   'P 1'
#
loop_
_entity.id
_entity.type
_entity.pdbx_description
1 polymer ?
#
loop_
_entity_poly.entity_id
_entity_poly.type
_entity_poly.pdbx_seq_one_letter_code
_entity_poly.pdbx_strand_id
1 'polypeptide(L)'
;MGKLQHNSAPDSLSPAQFAGWRRTLAVPGALLGGTSVVVWLVTGSLFSSGLASCDYSARFSADDLKFQAVQVISGFPAFIDANTNTITRICGVPLRDDNGDLLPGETEKTPNGIELTINLVSTDPNNRTLKPKCARERDLSVKEGDRIESQPVTTVKTLQNIKPGQFNMTLDCYEPHATTSAKDGCEDGGQKSTLPAKAVYFRREALGCDEKKPDTFQSLAIVVDQSGSMSGFVSMDQAKCADSSKFAEELPGIVKNTNFKECRSDPLQVLVEGARTMIDQLNDQDRVVTLAFSEKDQVFVGCLDNLVCQDDGGQVIENTKCTVDDDCAATAKAQNLTSLHCGAHPDKATSTIPSLPLNEGLAACYGSAVTSKLRNKYGLEVNKYLANGRAAVYEALVSAYDFMKAAAPGAPDPVRGGNAKHILMLVDGPDTCTHNDNFLFTTFDQPKNPGGLCRQQCSFINVTYQELLKKMAQDRFPIHIHVIQIQSLGKLAPDPTLQELACRSQGTYQFINTASFNRCADQPSCPGSGVWNESITRAVLKVRYALAGQWRVGFTDSSAFGINGALKPGVMHAARGRLNVVNPLFPSLAEVFLSTEKEWRFELLDSERDARLPFRLACATDADCGDPASSECSNNSCGPNGLCRSAAAPDLLPCGKDGKSKCCGGKCASSCTGKCK
;
A
#
# COMPACT_ATOMS: atom_id res chain seq x y z
N MET A 1 -50.08 -23.34 27.16
CA MET A 1 -51.26 -23.92 26.48
C MET A 1 -51.06 -23.67 24.99
N GLY A 2 -50.92 -24.62 24.06
CA GLY A 2 -50.97 -26.08 24.08
C GLY A 2 -50.10 -26.66 22.94
N LYS A 3 -49.76 -27.95 23.10
CA LYS A 3 -48.99 -28.82 22.19
C LYS A 3 -49.83 -29.29 20.99
N LEU A 4 -49.15 -29.68 19.90
CA LEU A 4 -49.45 -30.78 18.94
C LEU A 4 -48.18 -30.93 18.05
N GLN A 5 -47.28 -31.91 18.17
CA GLN A 5 -47.27 -33.37 17.90
C GLN A 5 -47.38 -33.85 16.43
N HIS A 6 -46.22 -34.35 15.94
CA HIS A 6 -45.93 -35.59 15.20
C HIS A 6 -46.30 -35.87 13.72
N ASN A 7 -45.34 -36.60 13.09
CA ASN A 7 -45.39 -37.56 11.95
C ASN A 7 -44.73 -37.07 10.65
N SER A 8 -43.97 -37.82 9.84
CA SER A 8 -43.31 -39.14 9.88
C SER A 8 -42.33 -39.19 8.68
N ALA A 9 -41.29 -40.03 8.75
CA ALA A 9 -40.46 -40.41 7.59
C ALA A 9 -41.25 -41.29 6.57
N PRO A 10 -40.71 -41.51 5.36
CA PRO A 10 -40.27 -42.88 5.07
C PRO A 10 -39.00 -43.02 4.20
N ASP A 11 -38.20 -44.02 4.58
CA ASP A 11 -37.58 -45.11 3.82
C ASP A 11 -37.05 -44.97 2.38
N SER A 12 -35.75 -45.30 2.29
CA SER A 12 -35.03 -46.15 1.33
C SER A 12 -35.74 -46.63 0.06
N LEU A 13 -35.03 -46.57 -1.07
CA LEU A 13 -34.99 -47.64 -2.11
C LEU A 13 -33.76 -47.42 -3.03
N SER A 14 -32.85 -48.40 -3.05
CA SER A 14 -32.07 -48.75 -4.26
C SER A 14 -32.85 -49.85 -5.01
N PRO A 15 -32.69 -50.01 -6.33
CA PRO A 15 -31.75 -51.03 -6.81
C PRO A 15 -31.10 -50.74 -8.18
N ALA A 16 -30.20 -51.67 -8.52
CA ALA A 16 -29.17 -51.71 -9.55
C ALA A 16 -29.63 -52.04 -10.99
N GLN A 17 -28.59 -52.19 -11.83
CA GLN A 17 -28.46 -52.93 -13.11
C GLN A 17 -28.60 -52.05 -14.38
N PHE A 18 -27.81 -52.18 -15.47
CA PHE A 18 -27.16 -53.36 -16.09
C PHE A 18 -25.93 -52.97 -16.94
N ALA A 19 -25.08 -53.98 -17.19
CA ALA A 19 -24.00 -54.21 -18.18
C ALA A 19 -23.83 -53.22 -19.36
N GLY A 20 -22.66 -53.03 -19.96
CA GLY A 20 -21.41 -53.79 -20.04
C GLY A 20 -20.77 -53.48 -21.42
N TRP A 21 -19.47 -53.70 -21.56
CA TRP A 21 -18.76 -54.21 -22.76
C TRP A 21 -17.25 -53.96 -22.61
N ARG A 22 -16.52 -55.05 -22.41
CA ARG A 22 -15.07 -55.15 -22.67
C ARG A 22 -14.88 -55.66 -24.09
N ARG A 23 -13.91 -55.11 -24.82
CA ARG A 23 -13.16 -55.86 -25.83
C ARG A 23 -11.67 -55.55 -25.70
N THR A 24 -10.94 -56.57 -25.30
CA THR A 24 -9.50 -56.74 -25.50
C THR A 24 -9.32 -57.48 -26.83
N LEU A 25 -8.34 -57.09 -27.64
CA LEU A 25 -7.66 -57.99 -28.57
C LEU A 25 -6.22 -57.48 -28.73
N ALA A 26 -5.30 -58.44 -28.77
CA ALA A 26 -3.87 -58.23 -28.70
C ALA A 26 -3.17 -59.01 -29.83
N VAL A 27 -1.93 -58.56 -30.15
CA VAL A 27 -0.78 -59.31 -30.76
C VAL A 27 -0.83 -59.50 -32.30
N PRO A 28 0.29 -59.67 -33.07
CA PRO A 28 1.76 -59.64 -32.80
C PRO A 28 2.65 -58.80 -33.78
N GLY A 29 3.94 -58.65 -33.43
CA GLY A 29 5.03 -59.22 -34.26
C GLY A 29 6.02 -58.32 -35.05
N ALA A 30 7.24 -58.19 -34.50
CA ALA A 30 8.54 -58.56 -35.11
C ALA A 30 9.24 -57.77 -36.28
N LEU A 31 10.51 -57.43 -35.99
CA LEU A 31 11.77 -57.56 -36.78
C LEU A 31 12.28 -56.47 -37.77
N LEU A 32 13.55 -56.10 -37.50
CA LEU A 32 14.73 -55.88 -38.38
C LEU A 32 14.83 -54.68 -39.35
N GLY A 33 15.81 -53.81 -39.06
CA GLY A 33 17.05 -53.70 -39.85
C GLY A 33 17.08 -52.81 -41.10
N GLY A 34 18.19 -52.07 -41.28
CA GLY A 34 18.70 -51.75 -42.62
C GLY A 34 18.88 -50.27 -42.96
N THR A 35 20.14 -49.85 -42.98
CA THR A 35 20.72 -48.63 -43.55
C THR A 35 20.40 -48.40 -45.03
N SER A 36 20.22 -47.14 -45.47
CA SER A 36 21.00 -46.52 -46.57
C SER A 36 20.63 -45.06 -46.84
N VAL A 37 21.68 -44.30 -47.12
CA VAL A 37 21.75 -42.91 -47.56
C VAL A 37 21.22 -42.77 -48.99
N VAL A 38 20.32 -41.81 -49.24
CA VAL A 38 20.18 -41.17 -50.57
C VAL A 38 20.00 -39.67 -50.37
N VAL A 39 20.96 -38.93 -50.94
CA VAL A 39 20.99 -37.48 -51.12
C VAL A 39 20.00 -37.10 -52.22
N TRP A 40 19.07 -36.19 -51.93
CA TRP A 40 18.48 -35.30 -52.93
C TRP A 40 18.36 -33.88 -52.37
N LEU A 41 19.17 -32.99 -52.93
CA LEU A 41 19.01 -31.54 -52.90
C LEU A 41 17.78 -31.16 -53.73
N VAL A 42 16.76 -30.60 -53.09
CA VAL A 42 15.79 -29.72 -53.75
C VAL A 42 15.51 -28.55 -52.82
N THR A 43 16.00 -27.39 -53.23
CA THR A 43 15.62 -26.05 -52.78
C THR A 43 14.14 -25.79 -53.04
N GLY A 44 13.41 -25.35 -52.02
CA GLY A 44 12.00 -24.99 -52.17
C GLY A 44 11.38 -24.55 -50.85
N SER A 45 11.64 -23.31 -50.47
CA SER A 45 10.97 -22.54 -49.42
C SER A 45 9.44 -22.61 -49.49
N LEU A 46 8.79 -23.07 -48.41
CA LEU A 46 7.49 -22.61 -47.87
C LEU A 46 6.97 -23.64 -46.84
N PHE A 47 7.48 -23.59 -45.61
CA PHE A 47 6.78 -24.11 -44.44
C PHE A 47 7.01 -23.15 -43.28
N SER A 48 6.12 -22.18 -43.16
CA SER A 48 5.82 -21.51 -41.90
C SER A 48 5.12 -22.53 -41.00
N SER A 49 5.91 -23.36 -40.34
CA SER A 49 5.45 -24.11 -39.17
C SER A 49 5.10 -23.09 -38.09
N GLY A 50 3.80 -22.80 -37.97
CA GLY A 50 3.23 -22.15 -36.81
C GLY A 50 3.66 -22.93 -35.58
N LEU A 51 4.53 -22.31 -34.79
CA LEU A 51 4.66 -22.63 -33.38
C LEU A 51 3.30 -22.34 -32.76
N ALA A 52 2.44 -23.35 -32.71
CA ALA A 52 1.30 -23.36 -31.83
C ALA A 52 1.86 -23.14 -30.43
N SER A 53 1.72 -21.92 -29.93
CA SER A 53 1.89 -21.62 -28.52
C SER A 53 1.08 -22.67 -27.76
N CYS A 54 1.74 -23.41 -26.87
CA CYS A 54 1.10 -24.36 -25.97
C CYS A 54 0.15 -23.59 -25.02
N ASP A 55 -1.00 -23.21 -25.53
CA ASP A 55 -2.09 -22.56 -24.79
C ASP A 55 -2.90 -23.66 -24.10
N TYR A 56 -2.28 -24.24 -23.07
CA TYR A 56 -2.93 -25.21 -22.20
C TYR A 56 -3.87 -24.45 -21.26
N SER A 57 -5.06 -24.14 -21.77
CA SER A 57 -6.18 -23.74 -20.93
C SER A 57 -6.54 -24.88 -19.99
N ALA A 58 -6.20 -24.72 -18.71
CA ALA A 58 -6.60 -25.65 -17.67
C ALA A 58 -8.14 -25.81 -17.70
N ARG A 59 -8.61 -27.06 -17.66
CA ARG A 59 -10.04 -27.37 -17.51
C ARG A 59 -10.37 -27.34 -16.03
N PHE A 60 -11.00 -26.27 -15.59
CA PHE A 60 -11.50 -26.08 -14.23
C PHE A 60 -12.85 -26.79 -14.08
N SER A 61 -13.13 -27.33 -12.89
CA SER A 61 -14.49 -27.53 -12.43
C SER A 61 -15.19 -26.17 -12.44
N ALA A 62 -16.35 -26.07 -13.08
CA ALA A 62 -17.04 -24.79 -13.31
C ALA A 62 -17.60 -24.15 -12.02
N ASP A 63 -17.56 -24.88 -10.89
CA ASP A 63 -18.38 -24.58 -9.71
C ASP A 63 -17.63 -23.87 -8.56
N ASP A 64 -16.31 -23.68 -8.62
CA ASP A 64 -15.55 -23.43 -7.38
C ASP A 64 -14.93 -22.04 -7.18
N LEU A 65 -14.66 -21.27 -8.23
CA LEU A 65 -14.09 -19.91 -8.10
C LEU A 65 -15.18 -18.85 -8.23
N LYS A 66 -15.48 -18.18 -7.11
CA LYS A 66 -16.39 -17.04 -7.00
C LYS A 66 -15.64 -15.80 -6.55
N PHE A 67 -16.28 -14.64 -6.66
CA PHE A 67 -15.76 -13.43 -6.02
C PHE A 67 -16.03 -13.46 -4.51
N GLN A 68 -15.02 -13.09 -3.73
CA GLN A 68 -15.10 -12.85 -2.29
C GLN A 68 -15.40 -11.38 -2.00
N ALA A 69 -14.69 -10.48 -2.70
CA ALA A 69 -14.75 -9.06 -2.42
C ALA A 69 -14.39 -8.20 -3.63
N VAL A 70 -14.90 -6.97 -3.63
CA VAL A 70 -14.44 -5.86 -4.48
C VAL A 70 -13.91 -4.77 -3.57
N GLN A 71 -12.60 -4.49 -3.67
CA GLN A 71 -11.91 -3.61 -2.73
C GLN A 71 -11.40 -2.37 -3.44
N VAL A 72 -11.82 -1.19 -2.99
CA VAL A 72 -11.17 0.06 -3.41
C VAL A 72 -9.95 0.30 -2.53
N ILE A 73 -8.79 0.50 -3.17
CA ILE A 73 -7.49 0.58 -2.49
C ILE A 73 -7.03 2.02 -2.38
N SER A 74 -7.09 2.77 -3.47
CA SER A 74 -6.61 4.15 -3.53
C SER A 74 -7.35 4.93 -4.61
N GLY A 75 -7.39 6.25 -4.46
CA GLY A 75 -7.87 7.20 -5.46
C GLY A 75 -6.80 8.25 -5.78
N PHE A 76 -6.59 8.55 -7.05
CA PHE A 76 -5.68 9.61 -7.48
C PHE A 76 -6.36 10.50 -8.52
N PRO A 77 -6.12 11.83 -8.51
CA PRO A 77 -6.53 12.66 -9.64
C PRO A 77 -5.92 12.12 -10.92
N ALA A 78 -6.68 12.19 -12.01
CA ALA A 78 -6.23 11.69 -13.30
C ALA A 78 -6.71 12.58 -14.44
N PHE A 79 -5.91 12.61 -15.50
CA PHE A 79 -6.35 13.01 -16.82
C PHE A 79 -6.77 11.75 -17.59
N ILE A 80 -8.02 11.73 -18.02
CA ILE A 80 -8.63 10.67 -18.80
C ILE A 80 -8.83 11.21 -20.21
N ASP A 81 -8.06 10.67 -21.15
CA ASP A 81 -8.11 11.06 -22.55
C ASP A 81 -9.25 10.33 -23.26
N ALA A 82 -10.27 11.09 -23.67
CA ALA A 82 -11.44 10.57 -24.37
C ALA A 82 -11.11 9.95 -25.74
N ASN A 83 -10.01 10.36 -26.38
CA ASN A 83 -9.63 9.90 -27.72
C ASN A 83 -8.75 8.66 -27.67
N THR A 84 -7.71 8.69 -26.82
CA THR A 84 -6.72 7.61 -26.78
C THR A 84 -7.12 6.47 -25.86
N ASN A 85 -8.18 6.65 -25.06
CA ASN A 85 -8.48 5.75 -23.96
C ASN A 85 -7.21 5.55 -23.12
N THR A 86 -6.64 6.60 -22.55
CA THR A 86 -5.50 6.52 -21.62
C THR A 86 -5.87 7.16 -20.28
N ILE A 87 -5.38 6.59 -19.18
CA ILE A 87 -5.55 7.17 -17.83
C ILE A 87 -4.15 7.57 -17.36
N THR A 88 -3.94 8.85 -17.14
CA THR A 88 -2.67 9.40 -16.66
C THR A 88 -2.91 10.00 -15.28
N ARG A 89 -2.28 9.45 -14.24
CA ARG A 89 -2.36 10.01 -12.88
C ARG A 89 -1.70 11.39 -12.87
N ILE A 90 -2.31 12.32 -12.15
CA ILE A 90 -1.75 13.66 -11.87
C ILE A 90 -1.40 13.68 -10.39
N CYS A 91 -0.10 13.52 -10.10
CA CYS A 91 0.37 13.14 -8.78
C CYS A 91 0.88 14.29 -7.91
N GLY A 92 1.10 15.46 -8.49
CA GLY A 92 1.80 16.57 -7.86
C GLY A 92 2.05 17.69 -8.84
N VAL A 93 2.90 18.64 -8.45
CA VAL A 93 3.47 19.64 -9.37
C VAL A 93 4.35 18.90 -10.39
N PRO A 94 4.23 19.17 -11.70
CA PRO A 94 5.10 18.53 -12.69
C PRO A 94 6.57 18.74 -12.35
N LEU A 95 7.35 17.66 -12.29
CA LEU A 95 8.77 17.74 -11.97
C LEU A 95 9.54 18.30 -13.16
N ARG A 96 10.49 19.19 -12.87
CA ARG A 96 11.34 19.83 -13.87
C ARG A 96 12.82 19.63 -13.55
N ASP A 97 13.64 19.62 -14.58
CA ASP A 97 15.09 19.66 -14.43
C ASP A 97 15.58 21.08 -14.08
N ASP A 98 16.90 21.23 -13.97
CA ASP A 98 17.51 22.50 -13.59
C ASP A 98 17.39 23.58 -14.70
N ASN A 99 16.96 23.20 -15.92
CA ASN A 99 16.65 24.10 -17.04
C ASN A 99 15.16 24.49 -17.10
N GLY A 100 14.32 23.87 -16.27
CA GLY A 100 12.88 24.06 -16.29
C GLY A 100 12.13 23.12 -17.26
N ASP A 101 12.81 22.17 -17.88
CA ASP A 101 12.19 21.18 -18.76
C ASP A 101 11.52 20.07 -17.95
N LEU A 102 10.39 19.54 -18.42
CA LEU A 102 9.70 18.45 -17.75
C LEU A 102 10.56 17.19 -17.69
N LEU A 103 10.62 16.54 -16.53
CA LEU A 103 11.29 15.25 -16.40
C LEU A 103 10.54 14.14 -17.19
N PRO A 104 11.23 13.06 -17.61
CA PRO A 104 10.58 11.98 -18.34
C PRO A 104 9.38 11.37 -17.62
N GLY A 105 8.23 11.31 -18.30
CA GLY A 105 6.98 10.76 -17.75
C GLY A 105 6.09 11.80 -17.05
N GLU A 106 6.58 13.02 -16.85
CA GLU A 106 5.79 14.14 -16.32
C GLU A 106 4.86 14.74 -17.38
N THR A 107 3.78 15.38 -16.93
CA THR A 107 2.81 16.01 -17.82
C THR A 107 2.18 17.25 -17.18
N GLU A 108 1.92 18.29 -18.00
CA GLU A 108 1.19 19.50 -17.60
C GLU A 108 -0.33 19.36 -17.72
N LYS A 109 -0.83 18.12 -17.90
CA LYS A 109 -2.27 17.87 -18.02
C LYS A 109 -3.00 18.25 -16.74
N THR A 110 -4.08 19.04 -16.89
CA THR A 110 -5.04 19.30 -15.81
C THR A 110 -5.87 18.04 -15.55
N PRO A 111 -6.05 17.60 -14.29
CA PRO A 111 -6.91 16.45 -14.02
C PRO A 111 -8.35 16.76 -14.45
N ASN A 112 -9.04 15.77 -15.00
CA ASN A 112 -10.45 15.88 -15.41
C ASN A 112 -11.32 14.79 -14.77
N GLY A 113 -10.77 14.08 -13.78
CA GLY A 113 -11.40 12.96 -13.13
C GLY A 113 -10.53 12.33 -12.04
N ILE A 114 -10.98 11.18 -11.56
CA ILE A 114 -10.29 10.36 -10.57
C ILE A 114 -10.03 8.97 -11.15
N GLU A 115 -8.85 8.44 -10.89
CA GLU A 115 -8.52 7.04 -11.06
C GLU A 115 -8.69 6.31 -9.73
N LEU A 116 -9.53 5.28 -9.72
CA LEU A 116 -9.60 4.32 -8.64
C LEU A 116 -8.74 3.09 -8.94
N THR A 117 -7.96 2.68 -7.95
CA THR A 117 -7.30 1.39 -7.91
C THR A 117 -8.19 0.39 -7.18
N ILE A 118 -8.49 -0.73 -7.83
CA ILE A 118 -9.44 -1.74 -7.34
C ILE A 118 -8.82 -3.13 -7.39
N ASN A 119 -9.05 -3.92 -6.33
CA ASN A 119 -8.87 -5.37 -6.38
C ASN A 119 -10.23 -6.04 -6.54
N LEU A 120 -10.25 -7.05 -7.39
CA LEU A 120 -11.28 -8.09 -7.36
C LEU A 120 -10.66 -9.30 -6.66
N VAL A 121 -11.30 -9.83 -5.63
CA VAL A 121 -10.76 -10.90 -4.79
C VAL A 121 -11.62 -12.14 -4.95
N SER A 122 -11.01 -13.32 -5.04
CA SER A 122 -11.70 -14.62 -5.22
C SER A 122 -11.84 -15.40 -3.90
N THR A 123 -12.76 -16.36 -3.84
CA THR A 123 -13.12 -17.11 -2.63
C THR A 123 -12.18 -18.25 -2.25
N ASP A 124 -11.37 -18.79 -3.17
CA ASP A 124 -10.58 -19.99 -2.88
C ASP A 124 -9.11 -19.89 -3.33
N PRO A 125 -8.15 -19.91 -2.38
CA PRO A 125 -6.73 -20.03 -2.71
C PRO A 125 -6.35 -21.45 -3.21
N ASN A 126 -7.16 -22.47 -2.91
CA ASN A 126 -6.78 -23.88 -3.05
C ASN A 126 -7.23 -24.51 -4.37
N ASN A 127 -8.22 -23.93 -5.07
CA ASN A 127 -8.71 -24.49 -6.32
C ASN A 127 -8.07 -23.89 -7.58
N ARG A 128 -7.07 -23.01 -7.41
CA ARG A 128 -6.10 -22.70 -8.47
C ARG A 128 -5.13 -23.88 -8.61
N THR A 129 -5.64 -25.03 -9.04
CA THR A 129 -4.84 -26.18 -9.50
C THR A 129 -4.18 -25.89 -10.85
N LEU A 130 -3.60 -24.70 -11.00
CA LEU A 130 -2.59 -24.45 -12.02
C LEU A 130 -1.32 -25.21 -11.60
N LYS A 131 -1.34 -26.51 -11.89
CA LYS A 131 -0.30 -27.52 -11.69
C LYS A 131 -0.10 -27.98 -10.23
N PRO A 132 0.00 -29.31 -9.99
CA PRO A 132 0.42 -29.90 -8.71
C PRO A 132 1.80 -29.47 -8.20
N LYS A 133 2.53 -28.62 -8.94
CA LYS A 133 3.90 -28.19 -8.64
C LYS A 133 3.97 -26.78 -8.08
N CYS A 134 2.87 -26.06 -8.04
CA CYS A 134 2.85 -24.70 -7.56
C CYS A 134 2.38 -24.75 -6.11
N ALA A 135 3.29 -24.48 -5.18
CA ALA A 135 2.94 -24.28 -3.78
C ALA A 135 1.79 -23.25 -3.71
N ARG A 136 0.84 -23.52 -2.82
CA ARG A 136 -0.40 -22.76 -2.55
C ARG A 136 -0.26 -21.26 -2.88
N GLU A 137 -0.84 -20.80 -4.00
CA GLU A 137 -0.89 -19.36 -4.32
C GLU A 137 -1.77 -18.67 -3.26
N ARG A 138 -1.15 -17.82 -2.43
CA ARG A 138 -1.83 -17.05 -1.38
C ARG A 138 -2.45 -15.75 -1.92
N ASP A 139 -2.21 -15.44 -3.18
CA ASP A 139 -2.77 -14.29 -3.87
C ASP A 139 -4.19 -14.60 -4.39
N LEU A 140 -5.18 -14.01 -3.73
CA LEU A 140 -6.58 -14.17 -4.12
C LEU A 140 -7.04 -13.15 -5.17
N SER A 141 -6.17 -12.25 -5.62
CA SER A 141 -6.52 -11.25 -6.64
C SER A 141 -6.91 -11.93 -7.95
N VAL A 142 -8.01 -11.45 -8.56
CA VAL A 142 -8.48 -11.88 -9.88
C VAL A 142 -7.77 -11.07 -10.96
N LYS A 143 -7.00 -11.79 -11.78
CA LYS A 143 -6.07 -11.28 -12.78
C LYS A 143 -6.60 -11.50 -14.19
N GLU A 144 -6.09 -10.74 -15.15
CA GLU A 144 -6.32 -11.06 -16.56
C GLU A 144 -5.73 -12.43 -16.91
N GLY A 145 -6.58 -13.32 -17.43
CA GLY A 145 -6.29 -14.72 -17.76
C GLY A 145 -6.97 -15.71 -16.82
N ASP A 146 -7.35 -15.28 -15.61
CA ASP A 146 -8.01 -16.14 -14.62
C ASP A 146 -9.38 -16.60 -15.14
N ARG A 147 -9.89 -17.74 -14.66
CA ARG A 147 -11.23 -18.20 -14.99
C ARG A 147 -12.12 -18.12 -13.76
N ILE A 148 -13.24 -17.42 -13.89
CA ILE A 148 -14.28 -17.29 -12.87
C ILE A 148 -15.59 -17.78 -13.49
N GLU A 149 -16.32 -18.66 -12.80
CA GLU A 149 -17.64 -19.15 -13.23
C GLU A 149 -17.67 -19.59 -14.71
N SER A 150 -16.68 -20.39 -15.14
CA SER A 150 -16.42 -20.87 -16.51
C SER A 150 -15.89 -19.85 -17.54
N GLN A 151 -15.86 -18.54 -17.23
CA GLN A 151 -15.47 -17.49 -18.16
C GLN A 151 -14.03 -16.99 -17.89
N PRO A 152 -13.17 -16.86 -18.92
CA PRO A 152 -11.83 -16.31 -18.75
C PRO A 152 -11.90 -14.79 -18.62
N VAL A 153 -11.33 -14.21 -17.57
CA VAL A 153 -11.15 -12.77 -17.38
C VAL A 153 -10.20 -12.24 -18.44
N THR A 154 -10.68 -11.36 -19.32
CA THR A 154 -9.87 -10.81 -20.42
C THR A 154 -10.15 -9.34 -20.62
N THR A 155 -9.08 -8.58 -20.92
CA THR A 155 -9.14 -7.17 -21.28
C THR A 155 -8.80 -6.92 -22.75
N VAL A 156 -8.47 -7.98 -23.49
CA VAL A 156 -8.17 -7.90 -24.93
C VAL A 156 -9.45 -7.51 -25.68
N LYS A 157 -9.39 -6.41 -26.45
CA LYS A 157 -10.55 -5.77 -27.12
C LYS A 157 -11.49 -6.74 -27.85
N THR A 158 -10.98 -7.85 -28.39
CA THR A 158 -11.76 -8.83 -29.16
C THR A 158 -12.60 -9.77 -28.31
N LEU A 159 -12.24 -10.00 -27.04
CA LEU A 159 -12.90 -10.95 -26.14
C LEU A 159 -13.25 -10.33 -24.76
N GLN A 160 -13.03 -9.03 -24.58
CA GLN A 160 -13.15 -8.32 -23.31
C GLN A 160 -14.49 -8.62 -22.59
N ASN A 161 -14.40 -9.31 -21.46
CA ASN A 161 -15.56 -9.63 -20.64
C ASN A 161 -15.69 -8.77 -19.38
N ILE A 162 -14.62 -8.08 -18.97
CA ILE A 162 -14.67 -6.98 -18.00
C ILE A 162 -14.54 -5.66 -18.77
N LYS A 163 -15.66 -4.97 -18.95
CA LYS A 163 -15.79 -3.73 -19.73
C LYS A 163 -15.95 -2.51 -18.82
N PRO A 164 -15.52 -1.32 -19.25
CA PRO A 164 -15.74 -0.09 -18.50
C PRO A 164 -17.21 0.08 -18.07
N GLY A 165 -18.17 -0.09 -18.98
CA GLY A 165 -19.60 0.08 -18.68
C GLY A 165 -20.22 -0.91 -17.67
N GLN A 166 -19.45 -1.89 -17.18
CA GLN A 166 -19.88 -2.78 -16.10
C GLN A 166 -19.52 -2.22 -14.72
N PHE A 167 -18.58 -1.29 -14.64
CA PHE A 167 -18.33 -0.54 -13.44
C PHE A 167 -19.32 0.62 -13.40
N ASN A 168 -19.94 0.85 -12.25
CA ASN A 168 -20.76 2.01 -11.99
C ASN A 168 -20.30 2.62 -10.67
N MET A 169 -19.89 3.88 -10.69
CA MET A 169 -19.51 4.57 -9.47
C MET A 169 -20.55 5.62 -9.13
N THR A 170 -20.92 5.62 -7.87
CA THR A 170 -21.68 6.70 -7.27
C THR A 170 -20.73 7.47 -6.38
N LEU A 171 -20.48 8.73 -6.72
CA LEU A 171 -19.80 9.65 -5.83
C LEU A 171 -20.87 10.43 -5.09
N ASP A 172 -20.85 10.30 -3.77
CA ASP A 172 -21.79 11.01 -2.92
C ASP A 172 -21.30 12.45 -2.78
N CYS A 173 -20.01 12.64 -2.48
CA CYS A 173 -19.39 13.96 -2.42
C CYS A 173 -17.86 13.91 -2.43
N TYR A 174 -17.29 15.11 -2.60
CA TYR A 174 -15.92 15.42 -2.24
C TYR A 174 -15.94 16.53 -1.21
N GLU A 175 -15.14 16.38 -0.16
CA GLU A 175 -15.02 17.39 0.87
C GLU A 175 -13.56 17.55 1.31
N PRO A 176 -13.16 18.75 1.79
CA PRO A 176 -11.89 18.90 2.47
C PRO A 176 -11.78 17.85 3.59
N HIS A 177 -10.65 17.15 3.66
CA HIS A 177 -10.45 16.14 4.69
C HIS A 177 -10.36 16.82 6.05
N ALA A 178 -11.45 16.77 6.83
CA ALA A 178 -11.49 17.31 8.18
C ALA A 178 -10.39 16.67 9.05
N THR A 179 -9.69 17.46 9.83
CA THR A 179 -8.57 17.00 10.66
C THR A 179 -9.02 16.45 12.01
N THR A 180 -10.20 16.79 12.51
CA THR A 180 -10.57 16.51 13.92
C THR A 180 -11.86 15.71 14.11
N SER A 181 -12.68 15.51 13.07
CA SER A 181 -13.79 14.56 13.06
C SER A 181 -14.43 14.59 11.68
N ALA A 182 -14.64 13.42 11.09
CA ALA A 182 -15.50 13.32 9.92
C ALA A 182 -16.93 13.59 10.37
N LYS A 183 -17.63 14.52 9.73
CA LYS A 183 -19.08 14.67 9.91
C LYS A 183 -19.78 13.64 9.01
N ASP A 184 -20.86 13.03 9.50
CA ASP A 184 -21.61 12.00 8.76
C ASP A 184 -22.36 12.52 7.51
N GLY A 185 -22.32 13.83 7.23
CA GLY A 185 -23.00 14.46 6.11
C GLY A 185 -22.04 15.06 5.09
N CYS A 186 -22.31 14.81 3.81
CA CYS A 186 -21.72 15.60 2.72
C CYS A 186 -22.19 17.05 2.86
N GLU A 187 -21.28 17.99 3.18
CA GLU A 187 -21.68 19.37 3.49
C GLU A 187 -22.40 20.08 2.33
N ASP A 188 -22.20 19.68 1.06
CA ASP A 188 -22.89 20.33 -0.09
C ASP A 188 -23.04 19.47 -1.38
N GLY A 189 -22.91 18.14 -1.32
CA GLY A 189 -22.88 17.28 -2.52
C GLY A 189 -24.20 16.57 -2.81
N GLY A 190 -24.96 17.01 -3.82
CA GLY A 190 -25.99 16.16 -4.42
C GLY A 190 -25.34 14.90 -5.02
N GLN A 191 -25.96 13.73 -4.81
CA GLN A 191 -25.46 12.44 -5.29
C GLN A 191 -25.20 12.49 -6.81
N LYS A 192 -23.95 12.27 -7.24
CA LYS A 192 -23.57 12.22 -8.66
C LYS A 192 -23.16 10.80 -9.02
N SER A 193 -24.04 10.08 -9.69
CA SER A 193 -23.65 8.83 -10.36
C SER A 193 -22.87 9.17 -11.63
N THR A 194 -21.68 8.61 -11.75
CA THR A 194 -20.83 8.78 -12.94
C THR A 194 -20.52 7.40 -13.50
N LEU A 195 -20.82 7.22 -14.78
CA LEU A 195 -20.32 6.06 -15.50
C LEU A 195 -18.81 6.24 -15.70
N PRO A 196 -18.01 5.19 -15.48
CA PRO A 196 -16.58 5.26 -15.74
C PRO A 196 -16.36 5.52 -17.22
N ALA A 197 -15.54 6.52 -17.48
CA ALA A 197 -15.01 6.74 -18.81
C ALA A 197 -14.14 5.55 -19.25
N LYS A 198 -13.50 4.85 -18.30
CA LYS A 198 -12.56 3.78 -18.63
C LYS A 198 -12.28 2.78 -17.50
N ALA A 199 -12.00 1.53 -17.86
CA ALA A 199 -11.45 0.49 -16.98
C ALA A 199 -10.31 -0.24 -17.71
N VAL A 200 -9.16 -0.39 -17.06
CA VAL A 200 -7.98 -1.10 -17.58
C VAL A 200 -7.43 -2.01 -16.49
N TYR A 201 -7.07 -3.24 -16.85
CA TYR A 201 -6.26 -4.06 -15.97
C TYR A 201 -4.79 -3.66 -16.10
N PHE A 202 -4.20 -3.22 -15.00
CA PHE A 202 -2.78 -2.93 -14.94
C PHE A 202 -2.06 -4.18 -14.45
N ARG A 203 -1.60 -4.99 -15.41
CA ARG A 203 -0.81 -6.19 -15.14
C ARG A 203 0.57 -5.78 -14.63
N ARG A 204 0.97 -6.34 -13.49
CA ARG A 204 2.35 -6.33 -13.01
C ARG A 204 2.89 -7.74 -13.22
N GLU A 205 3.99 -7.88 -13.95
CA GLU A 205 4.46 -9.18 -14.40
C GLU A 205 4.91 -10.06 -13.23
N ALA A 206 4.02 -10.94 -12.80
CA ALA A 206 4.32 -12.11 -12.00
C ALA A 206 3.25 -13.15 -12.31
N LEU A 207 3.40 -13.86 -13.43
CA LEU A 207 2.68 -15.12 -13.65
C LEU A 207 3.34 -16.17 -12.73
N GLY A 208 3.21 -15.93 -11.42
CA GLY A 208 3.92 -16.65 -10.38
C GLY A 208 3.46 -18.08 -10.42
N CYS A 209 4.40 -19.01 -10.64
CA CYS A 209 4.24 -20.46 -10.50
C CYS A 209 5.46 -21.21 -11.07
N ASP A 210 6.27 -20.60 -11.93
CA ASP A 210 7.41 -21.27 -12.55
C ASP A 210 8.70 -20.98 -11.77
N GLU A 211 9.12 -21.93 -10.93
CA GLU A 211 10.37 -21.85 -10.16
C GLU A 211 11.61 -21.60 -11.04
N LYS A 212 11.51 -21.94 -12.34
CA LYS A 212 12.58 -21.76 -13.32
C LYS A 212 12.58 -20.37 -13.96
N LYS A 213 11.62 -19.51 -13.59
CA LYS A 213 11.45 -18.15 -14.11
C LYS A 213 11.45 -17.14 -12.98
N PRO A 214 12.65 -16.77 -12.47
CA PRO A 214 12.79 -15.81 -11.37
C PRO A 214 12.18 -14.44 -11.63
N ASP A 215 12.03 -14.09 -12.91
CA ASP A 215 11.34 -12.88 -13.40
C ASP A 215 9.86 -12.85 -13.03
N THR A 216 9.27 -13.99 -12.65
CA THR A 216 7.85 -14.10 -12.24
C THR A 216 7.60 -13.95 -10.73
N PHE A 217 8.64 -13.71 -9.92
CA PHE A 217 8.50 -13.58 -8.47
C PHE A 217 8.31 -12.12 -8.04
N GLN A 218 7.52 -11.92 -6.99
CA GLN A 218 7.41 -10.61 -6.36
C GLN A 218 8.66 -10.34 -5.50
N SER A 219 9.19 -9.14 -5.60
CA SER A 219 10.26 -8.67 -4.71
C SER A 219 9.73 -7.51 -3.88
N LEU A 220 9.68 -7.68 -2.56
CA LEU A 220 9.10 -6.72 -1.63
C LEU A 220 10.11 -6.26 -0.58
N ALA A 221 10.27 -4.95 -0.45
CA ALA A 221 10.84 -4.34 0.74
C ALA A 221 9.71 -3.78 1.62
N ILE A 222 9.64 -4.17 2.89
CA ILE A 222 8.69 -3.59 3.85
C ILE A 222 9.46 -2.61 4.73
N VAL A 223 9.07 -1.34 4.73
CA VAL A 223 9.68 -0.28 5.52
C VAL A 223 8.71 0.08 6.65
N VAL A 224 9.12 -0.13 7.90
CA VAL A 224 8.28 0.08 9.07
C VAL A 224 8.81 1.24 9.91
N ASP A 225 7.95 2.22 10.18
CA ASP A 225 8.26 3.31 11.08
C ASP A 225 8.44 2.82 12.52
N GLN A 226 9.61 3.10 13.09
CA GLN A 226 9.93 2.90 14.50
C GLN A 226 10.51 4.20 15.06
N SER A 227 9.95 5.34 14.67
CA SER A 227 10.26 6.62 15.27
C SER A 227 9.63 6.74 16.66
N GLY A 228 10.04 7.76 17.40
CA GLY A 228 9.59 8.04 18.76
C GLY A 228 8.08 8.27 18.87
N SER A 229 7.41 8.80 17.84
CA SER A 229 5.95 8.99 17.85
C SER A 229 5.20 7.66 17.97
N MET A 230 5.77 6.56 17.46
CA MET A 230 5.23 5.20 17.65
C MET A 230 5.18 4.83 19.13
N SER A 231 6.22 5.21 19.88
CA SER A 231 6.38 4.97 21.32
C SER A 231 5.75 6.05 22.20
N GLY A 232 5.22 7.12 21.61
CA GLY A 232 4.53 8.22 22.29
C GLY A 232 5.42 9.43 22.59
N PHE A 233 6.64 9.46 22.07
CA PHE A 233 7.51 10.63 22.08
C PHE A 233 7.07 11.61 20.99
N VAL A 234 6.21 12.55 21.36
CA VAL A 234 5.80 13.67 20.51
C VAL A 234 6.44 14.97 20.98
N SER A 235 6.64 15.93 20.06
CA SER A 235 7.13 17.27 20.43
C SER A 235 6.12 17.97 21.35
N MET A 236 6.58 18.70 22.37
CA MET A 236 5.67 19.38 23.32
C MET A 236 4.74 20.40 22.65
N ASP A 237 5.18 21.03 21.55
CA ASP A 237 4.35 21.97 20.78
C ASP A 237 3.19 21.27 20.02
N GLN A 238 3.32 19.97 19.77
CA GLN A 238 2.30 19.14 19.13
C GLN A 238 1.51 18.29 20.13
N ALA A 239 1.95 18.24 21.40
CA ALA A 239 1.35 17.46 22.47
C ALA A 239 0.07 18.13 23.01
N LYS A 240 -0.97 18.27 22.19
CA LYS A 240 -2.36 18.47 22.66
C LYS A 240 -3.00 17.16 23.14
N CYS A 241 -2.18 16.21 23.59
CA CYS A 241 -2.62 14.83 23.85
C CYS A 241 -3.35 14.65 25.17
N ALA A 242 -3.44 15.70 26.00
CA ALA A 242 -4.30 15.73 27.16
C ALA A 242 -4.57 17.19 27.51
N ASP A 243 -5.78 17.45 28.00
CA ASP A 243 -6.24 18.67 28.66
C ASP A 243 -5.08 19.55 29.14
N SER A 244 -4.66 20.50 28.29
CA SER A 244 -3.48 21.33 28.54
C SER A 244 -3.64 22.20 29.79
N SER A 245 -4.87 22.30 30.31
CA SER A 245 -5.17 22.95 31.58
C SER A 245 -4.57 22.20 32.79
N LYS A 246 -4.44 20.87 32.72
CA LYS A 246 -3.79 20.06 33.78
C LYS A 246 -2.26 20.04 33.67
N PHE A 247 -1.71 20.23 32.48
CA PHE A 247 -0.26 20.29 32.26
C PHE A 247 0.33 21.68 32.52
N ALA A 248 -0.47 22.74 32.38
CA ALA A 248 -0.01 24.11 32.57
C ALA A 248 0.21 24.51 34.04
N GLU A 249 -0.38 23.80 35.01
CA GLU A 249 -0.16 24.05 36.44
C GLU A 249 1.09 23.36 37.01
N GLU A 250 1.66 22.37 36.30
CA GLU A 250 2.92 21.71 36.68
C GLU A 250 4.12 22.34 35.92
N LEU A 251 4.65 23.41 36.55
CA LEU A 251 5.83 24.24 36.24
C LEU A 251 7.15 23.49 35.84
N PRO A 252 8.20 24.22 35.38
CA PRO A 252 9.35 23.70 34.63
C PRO A 252 10.22 22.79 35.48
N GLY A 253 9.99 21.50 35.33
CA GLY A 253 10.84 20.45 35.83
C GLY A 253 10.39 19.18 35.17
N ILE A 254 11.07 18.82 34.07
CA ILE A 254 11.13 17.48 33.46
C ILE A 254 9.84 16.68 33.68
N VAL A 255 8.95 16.71 32.69
CA VAL A 255 7.75 15.84 32.60
C VAL A 255 8.11 14.45 33.14
N LYS A 256 7.72 14.17 34.38
CA LYS A 256 8.05 12.93 35.07
C LYS A 256 7.25 11.82 34.43
N ASN A 257 7.86 11.08 33.51
CA ASN A 257 7.75 9.64 33.26
C ASN A 257 6.36 8.93 33.33
N THR A 258 5.25 9.65 33.30
CA THR A 258 3.91 9.09 33.44
C THR A 258 3.04 9.63 32.30
N ASN A 259 2.59 8.71 31.46
CA ASN A 259 1.65 8.86 30.32
C ASN A 259 2.10 9.29 28.92
N PHE A 260 3.39 9.27 28.56
CA PHE A 260 3.75 9.29 27.12
C PHE A 260 3.13 8.13 26.33
N LYS A 261 2.80 7.01 27.00
CA LYS A 261 2.12 5.86 26.38
C LYS A 261 0.77 6.21 25.74
N GLU A 262 0.04 7.17 26.30
CA GLU A 262 -1.27 7.60 25.76
C GLU A 262 -1.11 8.38 24.46
N CYS A 263 0.08 8.94 24.22
CA CYS A 263 0.42 9.72 23.03
C CYS A 263 0.93 8.88 21.86
N ARG A 264 1.00 7.54 22.01
CA ARG A 264 1.46 6.63 20.95
C ARG A 264 0.56 6.73 19.73
N SER A 265 1.16 6.93 18.57
CA SER A 265 0.46 6.77 17.30
C SER A 265 0.11 5.30 17.04
N ASP A 266 0.97 4.37 17.49
CA ASP A 266 0.77 2.93 17.37
C ASP A 266 0.87 2.24 18.74
N PRO A 267 -0.14 2.40 19.62
CA PRO A 267 -0.08 1.89 20.98
C PRO A 267 -0.09 0.36 21.06
N LEU A 268 -0.56 -0.30 19.99
CA LEU A 268 -0.71 -1.76 19.88
C LEU A 268 0.32 -2.40 18.94
N GLN A 269 1.27 -1.63 18.41
CA GLN A 269 2.29 -2.10 17.46
C GLN A 269 1.68 -2.75 16.20
N VAL A 270 0.53 -2.23 15.77
CA VAL A 270 -0.22 -2.77 14.63
C VAL A 270 0.53 -2.62 13.32
N LEU A 271 1.46 -1.66 13.17
CA LEU A 271 2.29 -1.56 11.97
C LEU A 271 3.21 -2.78 11.85
N VAL A 272 3.77 -3.24 12.96
CA VAL A 272 4.60 -4.46 13.00
C VAL A 272 3.75 -5.69 12.71
N GLU A 273 2.54 -5.78 13.28
CA GLU A 273 1.61 -6.89 13.00
C GLU A 273 1.15 -6.87 11.53
N GLY A 274 0.92 -5.69 10.96
CA GLY A 274 0.63 -5.51 9.54
C GLY A 274 1.77 -6.00 8.66
N ALA A 275 3.02 -5.68 8.98
CA ALA A 275 4.19 -6.19 8.26
C ALA A 275 4.31 -7.71 8.35
N ARG A 276 4.09 -8.30 9.52
CA ARG A 276 4.08 -9.76 9.73
C ARG A 276 2.97 -10.43 8.91
N THR A 277 1.76 -9.87 8.96
CA THR A 277 0.63 -10.31 8.13
C THR A 277 1.00 -10.27 6.66
N MET A 278 1.65 -9.20 6.17
CA MET A 278 2.09 -9.12 4.78
C MET A 278 3.02 -10.28 4.41
N ILE A 279 4.04 -10.54 5.23
CA ILE A 279 5.01 -11.63 5.03
C ILE A 279 4.30 -12.99 4.98
N ASP A 280 3.32 -13.20 5.86
CA ASP A 280 2.52 -14.43 5.89
C ASP A 280 1.63 -14.59 4.66
N GLN A 281 1.32 -13.53 3.94
CA GLN A 281 0.51 -13.61 2.72
C GLN A 281 1.37 -13.74 1.45
N LEU A 282 2.69 -13.65 1.55
CA LEU A 282 3.58 -13.86 0.41
C LEU A 282 3.65 -15.33 0.01
N ASN A 283 3.71 -15.59 -1.30
CA ASN A 283 3.94 -16.93 -1.85
C ASN A 283 5.35 -17.41 -1.50
N ASP A 284 5.59 -18.72 -1.50
CA ASP A 284 6.89 -19.30 -1.10
C ASP A 284 8.07 -18.89 -2.00
N GLN A 285 7.79 -18.35 -3.18
CA GLN A 285 8.81 -17.85 -4.10
C GLN A 285 8.98 -16.33 -4.07
N ASP A 286 8.06 -15.60 -3.42
CA ASP A 286 8.15 -14.15 -3.28
C ASP A 286 9.26 -13.80 -2.30
N ARG A 287 10.09 -12.82 -2.65
CA ARG A 287 11.17 -12.35 -1.79
C ARG A 287 10.73 -11.20 -0.92
N VAL A 288 11.22 -11.22 0.31
CA VAL A 288 10.99 -10.14 1.25
C VAL A 288 12.25 -9.73 1.97
N VAL A 289 12.36 -8.44 2.24
CA VAL A 289 13.23 -7.87 3.27
C VAL A 289 12.46 -6.81 4.04
N THR A 290 12.72 -6.70 5.34
CA THR A 290 12.15 -5.66 6.18
C THR A 290 13.22 -4.67 6.59
N LEU A 291 12.92 -3.39 6.50
CA LEU A 291 13.68 -2.29 7.06
C LEU A 291 12.83 -1.62 8.13
N ALA A 292 13.48 -1.13 9.17
CA ALA A 292 12.88 -0.22 10.14
C ALA A 292 13.75 1.02 10.24
N PHE A 293 13.17 2.12 10.70
CA PHE A 293 13.89 3.38 10.82
C PHE A 293 13.53 4.15 12.10
N SER A 294 14.51 4.84 12.64
CA SER A 294 14.44 5.69 13.83
C SER A 294 15.56 6.72 13.76
N GLU A 295 15.50 7.83 14.50
CA GLU A 295 16.60 8.81 14.47
C GLU A 295 17.90 8.25 15.07
N LYS A 296 17.80 7.41 16.10
CA LYS A 296 18.98 6.85 16.77
C LYS A 296 19.70 5.83 15.89
N ASP A 297 18.93 4.96 15.25
CA ASP A 297 19.45 3.79 14.53
C ASP A 297 19.37 3.98 13.00
N GLN A 298 18.98 5.18 12.54
CA GLN A 298 18.78 5.60 11.16
C GLN A 298 17.85 4.66 10.38
N VAL A 299 18.44 3.69 9.68
CA VAL A 299 17.79 2.66 8.91
C VAL A 299 18.50 1.35 9.22
N PHE A 300 17.76 0.36 9.70
CA PHE A 300 18.31 -0.93 10.06
C PHE A 300 17.43 -2.06 9.53
N VAL A 301 18.02 -3.24 9.42
CA VAL A 301 17.32 -4.40 8.87
C VAL A 301 16.46 -5.05 9.95
N GLY A 302 15.16 -5.18 9.68
CA GLY A 302 14.16 -5.75 10.58
C GLY A 302 14.18 -7.27 10.68
N CYS A 303 15.34 -7.92 10.58
CA CYS A 303 15.46 -9.38 10.58
C CYS A 303 16.34 -9.90 11.72
N LEU A 304 16.31 -11.21 11.94
CA LEU A 304 17.18 -11.94 12.87
C LEU A 304 17.87 -13.11 12.18
N ASP A 305 19.11 -13.41 12.55
CA ASP A 305 19.90 -14.53 12.03
C ASP A 305 20.10 -15.66 13.07
N ASN A 306 19.71 -15.42 14.32
CA ASN A 306 19.97 -16.28 15.48
C ASN A 306 18.72 -16.99 16.02
N LEU A 307 17.91 -17.56 15.12
CA LEU A 307 16.72 -18.32 15.53
C LEU A 307 17.11 -19.65 16.19
N VAL A 308 16.38 -20.01 17.25
CA VAL A 308 16.58 -21.21 18.06
C VAL A 308 15.26 -21.94 18.31
N CYS A 309 15.32 -23.25 18.52
CA CYS A 309 14.14 -24.01 18.89
C CYS A 309 13.69 -23.67 20.32
N GLN A 310 12.40 -23.44 20.48
CA GLN A 310 11.74 -23.09 21.73
C GLN A 310 10.54 -23.99 21.94
N ASP A 311 10.24 -24.32 23.19
CA ASP A 311 8.98 -24.96 23.54
C ASP A 311 7.81 -23.94 23.56
N ASP A 312 6.59 -24.42 23.76
CA ASP A 312 5.41 -23.56 23.81
C ASP A 312 5.43 -22.56 24.99
N GLY A 313 6.32 -22.76 25.97
CA GLY A 313 6.57 -21.85 27.08
C GLY A 313 7.64 -20.79 26.78
N GLY A 314 8.25 -20.82 25.59
CA GLY A 314 9.34 -19.93 25.19
C GLY A 314 10.69 -20.33 25.77
N GLN A 315 10.81 -21.50 26.39
CA GLN A 315 12.08 -22.01 26.91
C GLN A 315 12.99 -22.42 25.75
N VAL A 316 14.19 -21.84 25.71
CA VAL A 316 15.18 -22.15 24.67
C VAL A 316 15.74 -23.55 24.88
N ILE A 317 15.76 -24.34 23.81
CA ILE A 317 16.55 -25.55 23.75
C ILE A 317 17.97 -25.18 23.32
N GLU A 318 18.87 -25.08 24.30
CA GLU A 318 20.24 -24.62 24.08
C GLU A 318 20.93 -25.32 22.90
N ASN A 319 21.71 -24.56 22.14
CA ASN A 319 22.49 -25.02 20.98
C ASN A 319 21.68 -25.58 19.79
N THR A 320 20.34 -25.52 19.82
CA THR A 320 19.51 -25.96 18.70
C THR A 320 19.09 -24.76 17.85
N LYS A 321 19.92 -24.43 16.86
CA LYS A 321 19.57 -23.41 15.85
C LYS A 321 18.50 -23.95 14.91
N CYS A 322 17.65 -23.06 14.45
CA CYS A 322 16.63 -23.38 13.45
C CYS A 322 16.61 -22.32 12.35
N THR A 323 16.10 -22.71 11.20
CA THR A 323 15.87 -21.87 10.03
C THR A 323 14.43 -21.97 9.55
N VAL A 324 13.74 -23.06 9.92
CA VAL A 324 12.31 -23.32 9.76
C VAL A 324 11.80 -24.12 10.97
N ASP A 325 10.49 -24.15 11.21
CA ASP A 325 9.91 -24.91 12.33
C ASP A 325 10.19 -26.42 12.24
N ASP A 326 10.28 -26.95 11.02
CA ASP A 326 10.59 -28.37 10.79
C ASP A 326 11.97 -28.78 11.35
N ASP A 327 12.92 -27.83 11.47
CA ASP A 327 14.23 -28.10 12.08
C ASP A 327 14.09 -28.48 13.57
N CYS A 328 13.03 -28.00 14.22
CA CYS A 328 12.76 -28.26 15.62
C CYS A 328 12.02 -29.58 15.86
N ALA A 329 11.42 -30.18 14.84
CA ALA A 329 10.65 -31.42 14.97
C ALA A 329 11.53 -32.61 15.39
N ALA A 330 12.75 -32.71 14.86
CA ALA A 330 13.71 -33.75 15.23
C ALA A 330 14.13 -33.61 16.70
N THR A 331 14.35 -32.38 17.17
CA THR A 331 14.72 -32.08 18.56
C THR A 331 13.55 -32.33 19.51
N ALA A 332 12.33 -31.95 19.13
CA ALA A 332 11.12 -32.19 19.92
C ALA A 332 10.95 -33.69 20.17
N LYS A 333 11.10 -34.49 19.11
CA LYS A 333 11.05 -35.95 19.19
C LYS A 333 12.18 -36.52 20.07
N ALA A 334 13.40 -36.00 19.94
CA ALA A 334 14.55 -36.46 20.74
C ALA A 334 14.40 -36.15 22.24
N GLN A 335 13.73 -35.04 22.58
CA GLN A 335 13.53 -34.59 23.96
C GLN A 335 12.16 -34.98 24.55
N ASN A 336 11.35 -35.73 23.79
CA ASN A 336 9.99 -36.11 24.18
C ASN A 336 9.10 -34.91 24.53
N LEU A 337 9.26 -33.80 23.79
CA LEU A 337 8.43 -32.60 23.89
C LEU A 337 7.28 -32.68 22.88
N THR A 338 6.12 -32.14 23.25
CA THR A 338 4.91 -32.17 22.40
C THR A 338 5.06 -31.32 21.15
N SER A 339 5.78 -30.23 21.26
CA SER A 339 6.02 -29.26 20.19
C SER A 339 7.25 -28.43 20.51
N LEU A 340 8.06 -28.19 19.49
CA LEU A 340 9.03 -27.11 19.49
C LEU A 340 8.76 -26.27 18.23
N HIS A 341 8.94 -24.96 18.34
CA HIS A 341 8.86 -24.04 17.23
C HIS A 341 10.15 -23.23 17.14
N CYS A 342 10.44 -22.70 15.95
CA CYS A 342 11.60 -21.88 15.72
C CYS A 342 11.30 -20.45 16.17
N GLY A 343 12.08 -19.89 17.09
CA GLY A 343 11.82 -18.58 17.71
C GLY A 343 13.08 -17.74 17.94
N ALA A 344 12.89 -16.47 18.32
CA ALA A 344 13.99 -15.55 18.64
C ALA A 344 14.57 -15.84 20.02
N HIS A 345 15.89 -15.98 20.16
CA HIS A 345 16.52 -16.25 21.45
C HIS A 345 16.29 -15.10 22.46
N PRO A 346 15.63 -15.31 23.62
CA PRO A 346 15.27 -14.27 24.59
C PRO A 346 16.48 -13.51 25.15
N ASP A 347 17.54 -14.22 25.56
CA ASP A 347 18.74 -13.56 26.14
C ASP A 347 19.71 -12.99 25.09
N LYS A 348 19.48 -13.29 23.81
CA LYS A 348 20.30 -12.80 22.68
C LYS A 348 19.43 -12.02 21.68
N ALA A 349 18.32 -11.47 22.18
CA ALA A 349 17.41 -10.62 21.41
C ALA A 349 17.98 -9.23 21.13
N THR A 350 19.23 -8.94 21.52
CA THR A 350 20.01 -7.94 20.80
C THR A 350 20.33 -8.55 19.44
N SER A 351 19.60 -8.15 18.40
CA SER A 351 19.90 -8.61 17.05
C SER A 351 21.40 -8.42 16.80
N THR A 352 22.06 -9.43 16.26
CA THR A 352 23.48 -9.35 15.81
C THR A 352 23.60 -8.58 14.49
N ILE A 353 22.46 -8.29 13.87
CA ILE A 353 22.31 -7.63 12.57
C ILE A 353 22.45 -6.10 12.59
N PRO A 354 22.10 -5.33 13.64
CA PRO A 354 22.38 -3.89 13.75
C PRO A 354 23.88 -3.57 13.72
N SER A 355 24.75 -4.56 13.96
CA SER A 355 26.20 -4.39 13.79
C SER A 355 26.72 -4.66 12.38
N LEU A 356 25.90 -5.24 11.48
CA LEU A 356 26.28 -5.38 10.08
C LEU A 356 26.05 -4.06 9.33
N PRO A 357 26.90 -3.71 8.36
CA PRO A 357 26.57 -2.67 7.39
C PRO A 357 25.21 -2.97 6.76
N LEU A 358 24.40 -1.94 6.55
CA LEU A 358 23.02 -2.06 6.06
C LEU A 358 22.91 -3.00 4.83
N ASN A 359 23.84 -2.85 3.87
CA ASN A 359 23.86 -3.68 2.65
C ASN A 359 24.12 -5.17 2.92
N GLU A 360 24.95 -5.50 3.90
CA GLU A 360 25.24 -6.89 4.29
C GLU A 360 24.05 -7.51 5.01
N GLY A 361 23.42 -6.77 5.94
CA GLY A 361 22.20 -7.20 6.61
C GLY A 361 21.06 -7.43 5.61
N LEU A 362 20.87 -6.51 4.65
CA LEU A 362 19.84 -6.64 3.62
C LEU A 362 20.08 -7.87 2.74
N ALA A 363 21.34 -8.14 2.35
CA ALA A 363 21.68 -9.33 1.59
C ALA A 363 21.45 -10.63 2.38
N ALA A 364 21.71 -10.64 3.70
CA ALA A 364 21.52 -11.81 4.55
C ALA A 364 20.04 -12.14 4.82
N CYS A 365 19.17 -11.14 4.72
CA CYS A 365 17.75 -11.26 5.09
C CYS A 365 16.79 -11.23 3.91
N TYR A 366 17.24 -10.79 2.75
CA TYR A 366 16.47 -10.84 1.52
C TYR A 366 16.50 -12.24 0.89
N GLY A 367 15.33 -12.78 0.58
CA GLY A 367 15.20 -14.07 -0.09
C GLY A 367 13.77 -14.56 -0.12
N SER A 368 13.52 -15.63 -0.90
CA SER A 368 12.20 -16.24 -1.04
C SER A 368 11.91 -17.34 -0.02
N ALA A 369 12.95 -17.96 0.53
CA ALA A 369 12.84 -19.11 1.41
C ALA A 369 11.98 -18.83 2.65
N VAL A 370 11.30 -19.87 3.14
CA VAL A 370 10.58 -19.87 4.44
C VAL A 370 11.46 -19.27 5.54
N THR A 371 12.76 -19.56 5.52
CA THR A 371 13.75 -18.96 6.42
C THR A 371 13.81 -17.44 6.34
N SER A 372 13.92 -16.83 5.15
CA SER A 372 13.94 -15.36 5.02
C SER A 372 12.67 -14.76 5.61
N LYS A 373 11.49 -15.33 5.32
CA LYS A 373 10.22 -14.87 5.90
C LYS A 373 10.24 -14.94 7.43
N LEU A 374 10.67 -16.07 7.99
CA LEU A 374 10.75 -16.29 9.43
C LEU A 374 11.70 -15.31 10.11
N ARG A 375 12.89 -15.10 9.52
CA ARG A 375 13.89 -14.13 9.99
C ARG A 375 13.35 -12.70 10.04
N ASN A 376 12.67 -12.26 8.98
CA ASN A 376 12.06 -10.93 8.92
C ASN A 376 10.89 -10.80 9.93
N LYS A 377 10.05 -11.83 10.08
CA LYS A 377 8.95 -11.80 11.08
C LYS A 377 9.46 -11.64 12.51
N TYR A 378 10.44 -12.45 12.91
CA TYR A 378 10.98 -12.38 14.26
C TYR A 378 11.82 -11.14 14.50
N GLY A 379 12.55 -10.65 13.49
CA GLY A 379 13.28 -9.39 13.61
C GLY A 379 12.37 -8.19 13.82
N LEU A 380 11.24 -8.14 13.12
CA LEU A 380 10.21 -7.13 13.38
C LEU A 380 9.68 -7.23 14.81
N GLU A 381 9.42 -8.44 15.30
CA GLU A 381 8.89 -8.68 16.64
C GLU A 381 9.86 -8.26 17.76
N VAL A 382 11.16 -8.51 17.58
CA VAL A 382 12.19 -8.09 18.53
C VAL A 382 12.41 -6.58 18.47
N ASN A 383 12.41 -6.01 17.26
CA ASN A 383 12.73 -4.60 17.05
C ASN A 383 11.57 -3.65 17.38
N LYS A 384 10.32 -4.13 17.53
CA LYS A 384 9.14 -3.28 17.78
C LYS A 384 9.21 -2.39 19.02
N TYR A 385 10.13 -2.65 19.94
CA TYR A 385 10.37 -1.85 21.14
C TYR A 385 11.54 -0.86 21.01
N LEU A 386 12.23 -0.84 19.86
CA LEU A 386 13.35 0.07 19.60
C LEU A 386 12.89 1.48 19.22
N ALA A 387 11.58 1.73 19.18
CA ALA A 387 11.05 2.94 18.59
C ALA A 387 11.44 4.22 19.34
N ASN A 388 12.20 5.09 18.67
CA ASN A 388 12.84 6.27 19.29
C ASN A 388 13.11 7.42 18.30
N GLY A 389 13.21 8.64 18.84
CA GLY A 389 13.62 9.85 18.11
C GLY A 389 12.71 10.27 16.93
N ARG A 390 13.23 11.05 15.99
CA ARG A 390 12.52 11.51 14.78
C ARG A 390 12.39 10.44 13.70
N ALA A 391 11.47 10.68 12.78
CA ALA A 391 11.18 9.84 11.62
C ALA A 391 12.00 10.30 10.40
N ALA A 392 13.03 9.54 10.01
CA ALA A 392 13.83 9.76 8.80
C ALA A 392 13.27 8.96 7.60
N VAL A 393 12.01 9.26 7.25
CA VAL A 393 11.21 8.59 6.23
C VAL A 393 11.92 8.51 4.87
N TYR A 394 12.50 9.62 4.39
CA TYR A 394 13.07 9.66 3.04
C TYR A 394 14.40 8.91 2.94
N GLU A 395 15.18 8.89 4.02
CA GLU A 395 16.41 8.09 4.12
C GLU A 395 16.08 6.58 4.04
N ALA A 396 15.04 6.16 4.77
CA ALA A 396 14.57 4.78 4.75
C ALA A 396 14.05 4.37 3.36
N LEU A 397 13.29 5.26 2.71
CA LEU A 397 12.80 5.02 1.35
C LEU A 397 13.94 4.96 0.33
N VAL A 398 14.94 5.84 0.40
CA VAL A 398 16.13 5.77 -0.48
C VAL A 398 16.88 4.47 -0.27
N SER A 399 17.10 4.08 0.99
CA SER A 399 17.80 2.82 1.31
C SER A 399 17.09 1.60 0.73
N ALA A 400 15.76 1.52 0.91
CA ALA A 400 14.94 0.46 0.34
C ALA A 400 14.94 0.52 -1.20
N TYR A 401 14.82 1.72 -1.78
CA TYR A 401 14.80 1.93 -3.22
C TYR A 401 16.13 1.53 -3.88
N ASP A 402 17.26 1.95 -3.32
CA ASP A 402 18.58 1.61 -3.84
C ASP A 402 18.86 0.12 -3.74
N PHE A 403 18.47 -0.52 -2.64
CA PHE A 403 18.56 -1.97 -2.50
C PHE A 403 17.74 -2.69 -3.58
N MET A 404 16.47 -2.31 -3.73
CA MET A 404 15.56 -2.91 -4.69
C MET A 404 15.97 -2.62 -6.15
N LYS A 405 16.59 -1.45 -6.40
CA LYS A 405 17.11 -1.08 -7.71
C LYS A 405 18.37 -1.86 -8.03
N ALA A 406 19.34 -1.95 -7.11
CA ALA A 406 20.59 -2.67 -7.28
C ALA A 406 20.38 -4.17 -7.56
N ALA A 407 19.22 -4.71 -7.16
CA ALA A 407 18.70 -6.00 -7.59
C ALA A 407 18.26 -6.05 -9.08
N ALA A 408 18.80 -5.22 -9.98
CA ALA A 408 18.36 -5.09 -11.39
C ALA A 408 19.03 -6.08 -12.35
N PRO A 409 18.44 -6.31 -13.55
CA PRO A 409 19.02 -7.18 -14.58
C PRO A 409 20.46 -6.78 -14.91
N GLY A 410 21.40 -7.74 -14.80
CA GLY A 410 22.84 -7.52 -14.99
C GLY A 410 23.67 -7.51 -13.70
N ALA A 411 23.03 -7.52 -12.52
CA ALA A 411 23.73 -7.90 -11.29
C ALA A 411 24.23 -9.35 -11.40
N PRO A 412 25.44 -9.69 -10.89
CA PRO A 412 26.00 -11.05 -10.95
C PRO A 412 25.17 -12.11 -10.21
N ASP A 413 24.08 -11.70 -9.57
CA ASP A 413 23.16 -12.54 -8.83
C ASP A 413 21.83 -12.72 -9.62
N PRO A 414 21.67 -13.81 -10.40
CA PRO A 414 20.43 -14.13 -11.12
C PRO A 414 19.25 -14.36 -10.17
N VAL A 415 19.51 -14.49 -8.86
CA VAL A 415 18.46 -14.49 -7.84
C VAL A 415 17.76 -13.14 -7.88
N ARG A 416 18.41 -11.98 -7.99
CA ARG A 416 17.74 -10.68 -7.81
C ARG A 416 16.84 -10.20 -8.97
N GLY A 417 16.82 -10.88 -10.12
CA GLY A 417 16.17 -10.45 -11.38
C GLY A 417 14.65 -10.62 -11.50
N GLY A 418 13.86 -10.26 -10.49
CA GLY A 418 12.40 -10.17 -10.61
C GLY A 418 11.95 -8.91 -11.38
N ASN A 419 10.91 -9.01 -12.24
CA ASN A 419 10.38 -7.85 -12.98
C ASN A 419 9.51 -6.93 -12.11
N ALA A 420 8.84 -7.48 -11.08
CA ALA A 420 7.94 -6.71 -10.21
C ALA A 420 8.62 -6.40 -8.85
N LYS A 421 8.92 -5.12 -8.63
CA LYS A 421 9.61 -4.62 -7.44
C LYS A 421 8.74 -3.64 -6.69
N HIS A 422 8.61 -3.88 -5.39
CA HIS A 422 7.67 -3.17 -4.54
C HIS A 422 8.33 -2.72 -3.25
N ILE A 423 7.94 -1.55 -2.77
CA ILE A 423 8.20 -1.07 -1.43
C ILE A 423 6.83 -0.90 -0.75
N LEU A 424 6.62 -1.50 0.41
CA LEU A 424 5.49 -1.23 1.28
C LEU A 424 5.98 -0.42 2.48
N MET A 425 5.53 0.82 2.60
CA MET A 425 5.82 1.68 3.74
C MET A 425 4.64 1.69 4.72
N LEU A 426 4.93 1.41 5.99
CA LEU A 426 4.00 1.47 7.12
C LEU A 426 4.47 2.58 8.05
N VAL A 427 3.69 3.65 8.20
CA VAL A 427 4.14 4.91 8.83
C VAL A 427 2.98 5.65 9.50
N ASP A 428 3.25 6.59 10.42
CA ASP A 428 2.21 7.43 11.03
C ASP A 428 2.15 8.89 10.53
N GLY A 429 3.09 9.28 9.67
CA GLY A 429 3.27 10.66 9.30
C GLY A 429 4.44 10.92 8.35
N PRO A 430 4.72 12.21 8.09
CA PRO A 430 5.84 12.62 7.24
C PRO A 430 7.20 12.37 7.90
N ASP A 431 8.23 12.58 7.09
CA ASP A 431 9.57 12.85 7.58
C ASP A 431 9.57 14.01 8.58
N THR A 432 10.11 13.78 9.78
CA THR A 432 10.29 14.81 10.82
C THR A 432 11.76 15.18 10.99
N CYS A 433 12.62 14.67 10.10
CA CYS A 433 14.05 14.82 10.06
C CYS A 433 14.44 15.63 8.80
N THR A 434 13.82 16.81 8.62
CA THR A 434 14.00 17.62 7.38
C THR A 434 14.95 18.81 7.57
N HIS A 435 15.64 19.21 6.48
CA HIS A 435 16.54 20.39 6.43
C HIS A 435 15.78 21.74 6.46
N ASN A 436 14.52 21.75 6.02
CA ASN A 436 13.79 22.95 5.60
C ASN A 436 12.67 23.38 6.55
N ASP A 437 12.44 22.63 7.63
CA ASP A 437 11.63 23.17 8.71
C ASP A 437 12.44 24.30 9.33
N ASN A 438 12.15 25.52 8.89
CA ASN A 438 12.59 26.77 9.51
C ASN A 438 12.13 26.73 10.96
N PHE A 439 12.90 26.07 11.82
CA PHE A 439 12.79 26.21 13.26
C PHE A 439 13.35 27.59 13.61
N LEU A 440 12.61 28.63 13.25
CA LEU A 440 12.71 29.90 13.94
C LEU A 440 12.21 29.63 15.35
N PHE A 441 13.14 29.25 16.22
CA PHE A 441 13.14 29.78 17.57
C PHE A 441 12.90 31.27 17.40
N THR A 442 11.70 31.76 17.71
CA THR A 442 11.66 33.12 18.21
C THR A 442 12.54 33.06 19.43
N THR A 443 13.76 33.58 19.29
CA THR A 443 14.61 33.92 20.41
C THR A 443 13.69 34.65 21.38
N PHE A 444 13.30 33.96 22.45
CA PHE A 444 12.72 34.62 23.59
C PHE A 444 13.88 35.46 24.12
N ASP A 445 13.99 36.69 23.63
CA ASP A 445 14.58 37.83 24.34
C ASP A 445 13.75 38.14 25.61
N GLN A 446 13.20 37.11 26.27
CA GLN A 446 12.61 37.21 27.59
C GLN A 446 13.57 36.59 28.60
N PRO A 447 14.12 37.41 29.52
CA PRO A 447 15.06 36.97 30.57
C PRO A 447 14.51 35.96 31.59
N LYS A 448 13.34 35.33 31.35
CA LYS A 448 12.58 34.59 32.38
C LYS A 448 12.47 33.08 32.18
N ASN A 449 12.93 32.51 31.06
CA ASN A 449 12.90 31.05 30.86
C ASN A 449 14.25 30.52 30.34
N PRO A 450 15.24 30.25 31.21
CA PRO A 450 16.55 29.73 30.83
C PRO A 450 16.55 28.22 30.44
N GLY A 451 15.39 27.63 30.14
CA GLY A 451 15.23 26.19 29.94
C GLY A 451 14.92 25.75 28.51
N GLY A 452 15.03 26.62 27.51
CA GLY A 452 14.79 26.26 26.11
C GLY A 452 15.80 25.23 25.63
N LEU A 453 15.42 23.95 25.61
CA LEU A 453 16.24 22.88 25.07
C LEU A 453 16.35 23.07 23.55
N CYS A 454 17.54 23.44 23.07
CA CYS A 454 17.87 23.43 21.65
C CYS A 454 17.57 22.03 21.08
N ARG A 455 16.69 21.93 20.08
CA ARG A 455 16.59 20.71 19.28
C ARG A 455 17.87 20.58 18.47
N GLN A 456 18.63 19.51 18.71
CA GLN A 456 19.80 19.21 17.91
C GLN A 456 19.39 18.99 16.45
N GLN A 457 20.22 19.45 15.51
CA GLN A 457 20.07 19.10 14.10
C GLN A 457 19.97 17.58 13.99
N CYS A 458 19.11 17.08 13.11
CA CYS A 458 19.13 15.64 12.82
C CYS A 458 20.54 15.31 12.35
N SER A 459 21.19 14.38 13.04
CA SER A 459 22.60 14.09 12.82
C SER A 459 22.89 13.52 11.43
N PHE A 460 21.86 13.15 10.65
CA PHE A 460 21.99 12.28 9.48
C PHE A 460 21.03 12.59 8.32
N ILE A 461 20.66 13.85 8.09
CA ILE A 461 19.82 14.16 6.93
C ILE A 461 20.68 14.19 5.67
N ASN A 462 20.64 13.15 4.85
CA ASN A 462 21.33 13.11 3.56
C ASN A 462 20.38 13.18 2.37
N VAL A 463 19.07 13.01 2.58
CA VAL A 463 18.09 12.93 1.51
C VAL A 463 16.84 13.75 1.83
N THR A 464 16.52 14.68 0.93
CA THR A 464 15.25 15.39 0.89
C THR A 464 14.22 14.68 0.01
N TYR A 465 12.94 14.99 0.24
CA TYR A 465 11.84 14.56 -0.63
C TYR A 465 12.09 14.81 -2.13
N GLN A 466 12.60 15.99 -2.47
CA GLN A 466 12.83 16.39 -3.86
C GLN A 466 13.99 15.62 -4.49
N GLU A 467 15.04 15.33 -3.73
CA GLU A 467 16.16 14.51 -4.20
C GLU A 467 15.72 13.07 -4.47
N LEU A 468 14.91 12.48 -3.58
CA LEU A 468 14.29 11.17 -3.80
C LEU A 468 13.43 11.17 -5.08
N LEU A 469 12.57 12.17 -5.26
CA LEU A 469 11.74 12.29 -6.47
C LEU A 469 12.56 12.44 -7.75
N LYS A 470 13.56 13.32 -7.77
CA LYS A 470 14.44 13.53 -8.94
C LYS A 470 15.17 12.24 -9.29
N LYS A 471 15.68 11.52 -8.29
CA LYS A 471 16.33 10.20 -8.47
C LYS A 471 15.37 9.17 -9.06
N MET A 472 14.16 9.03 -8.53
CA MET A 472 13.17 8.07 -9.04
C MET A 472 12.70 8.43 -10.46
N ALA A 473 12.54 9.71 -10.76
CA ALA A 473 12.15 10.19 -12.09
C ALA A 473 13.24 9.90 -13.15
N GLN A 474 14.51 10.11 -12.81
CA GLN A 474 15.65 9.75 -13.66
C GLN A 474 15.68 8.25 -13.98
N ASP A 475 15.29 7.43 -13.00
CA ASP A 475 15.18 5.98 -13.15
C ASP A 475 13.88 5.52 -13.85
N ARG A 476 12.97 6.45 -14.14
CA ARG A 476 11.62 6.20 -14.69
C ARG A 476 10.72 5.35 -13.79
N PHE A 477 10.86 5.50 -12.47
CA PHE A 477 10.01 4.85 -11.46
C PHE A 477 9.88 3.32 -11.64
N PRO A 478 10.98 2.55 -11.65
CA PRO A 478 10.95 1.11 -11.91
C PRO A 478 10.44 0.29 -10.71
N ILE A 479 10.21 0.94 -9.57
CA ILE A 479 9.80 0.33 -8.30
C ILE A 479 8.51 1.00 -7.85
N HIS A 480 7.53 0.18 -7.46
CA HIS A 480 6.23 0.65 -7.00
C HIS A 480 6.23 0.87 -5.48
N ILE A 481 5.87 2.08 -5.03
CA ILE A 481 5.81 2.41 -3.60
C ILE A 481 4.36 2.41 -3.15
N HIS A 482 4.04 1.51 -2.24
CA HIS A 482 2.76 1.39 -1.57
C HIS A 482 2.89 1.98 -0.17
N VAL A 483 1.97 2.83 0.24
CA VAL A 483 2.00 3.49 1.56
C VAL A 483 0.71 3.16 2.29
N ILE A 484 0.85 2.70 3.53
CA ILE A 484 -0.22 2.64 4.52
C ILE A 484 0.20 3.58 5.64
N GLN A 485 -0.53 4.68 5.76
CA GLN A 485 -0.33 5.65 6.82
C GLN A 485 -1.42 5.49 7.88
N ILE A 486 -1.04 5.29 9.13
CA ILE A 486 -1.97 5.47 10.26
C ILE A 486 -1.94 6.93 10.71
N GLN A 487 -3.02 7.42 11.28
CA GLN A 487 -3.05 8.76 11.82
C GLN A 487 -2.21 8.86 13.10
N SER A 488 -1.38 9.90 13.20
CA SER A 488 -0.68 10.28 14.44
C SER A 488 -1.32 11.50 15.10
N LEU A 489 -1.06 11.68 16.40
CA LEU A 489 -1.57 12.85 17.13
C LEU A 489 -0.95 14.16 16.64
N GLY A 490 0.32 14.12 16.21
CA GLY A 490 1.01 15.26 15.60
C GLY A 490 0.62 15.52 14.15
N LYS A 491 0.07 14.52 13.45
CA LYS A 491 -0.34 14.62 12.05
C LYS A 491 -1.69 13.93 11.83
N LEU A 492 -2.74 14.71 12.02
CA LEU A 492 -4.12 14.23 11.89
C LEU A 492 -4.57 14.01 10.43
N ALA A 493 -3.88 14.60 9.46
CA ALA A 493 -4.23 14.52 8.05
C ALA A 493 -3.36 13.52 7.30
N PRO A 494 -3.89 12.93 6.20
CA PRO A 494 -3.07 12.16 5.27
C PRO A 494 -1.87 12.98 4.79
N ASP A 495 -0.72 12.34 4.66
CA ASP A 495 0.49 13.01 4.23
C ASP A 495 0.58 13.14 2.70
N PRO A 496 0.66 14.38 2.18
CA PRO A 496 0.59 14.65 0.75
C PRO A 496 1.86 14.26 -0.03
N THR A 497 3.03 14.29 0.61
CA THR A 497 4.28 13.91 -0.06
C THR A 497 4.38 12.39 -0.20
N LEU A 498 3.95 11.65 0.82
CA LEU A 498 3.80 10.19 0.75
C LEU A 498 2.75 9.76 -0.28
N GLN A 499 1.61 10.45 -0.35
CA GLN A 499 0.59 10.20 -1.37
C GLN A 499 1.12 10.43 -2.79
N GLU A 500 1.91 11.49 -3.00
CA GLU A 500 2.54 11.79 -4.29
C GLU A 500 3.58 10.72 -4.67
N LEU A 501 4.41 10.25 -3.74
CA LEU A 501 5.36 9.15 -3.97
C LEU A 501 4.65 7.88 -4.43
N ALA A 502 3.56 7.49 -3.75
CA ALA A 502 2.75 6.35 -4.14
C ALA A 502 2.10 6.54 -5.51
N CYS A 503 1.62 7.75 -5.80
CA CYS A 503 1.02 8.07 -7.08
C CYS A 503 2.02 7.95 -8.24
N ARG A 504 3.18 8.60 -8.14
CA ARG A 504 4.22 8.67 -9.21
C ARG A 504 4.86 7.31 -9.48
N SER A 505 5.12 6.55 -8.42
CA SER A 505 5.62 5.17 -8.52
C SER A 505 4.56 4.17 -9.01
N GLN A 506 3.35 4.63 -9.33
CA GLN A 506 2.19 3.81 -9.70
C GLN A 506 1.75 2.83 -8.61
N GLY A 507 2.19 2.99 -7.35
CA GLY A 507 1.73 2.21 -6.22
C GLY A 507 0.35 2.63 -5.70
N THR A 508 0.12 2.43 -4.41
CA THR A 508 -1.17 2.68 -3.74
C THR A 508 -0.96 3.46 -2.45
N TYR A 509 -1.91 4.32 -2.10
CA TYR A 509 -1.88 5.07 -0.84
C TYR A 509 -3.16 4.82 -0.06
N GLN A 510 -3.02 4.45 1.21
CA GLN A 510 -4.12 4.24 2.16
C GLN A 510 -3.84 5.04 3.42
N PHE A 511 -4.88 5.69 3.95
CA PHE A 511 -4.84 6.37 5.24
C PHE A 511 -5.83 5.69 6.17
N ILE A 512 -5.39 5.37 7.38
CA ILE A 512 -6.22 4.80 8.44
C ILE A 512 -6.39 5.88 9.50
N ASN A 513 -7.61 6.41 9.62
CA ASN A 513 -7.95 7.35 10.68
C ASN A 513 -8.06 6.59 12.01
N THR A 514 -7.26 6.98 13.00
CA THR A 514 -7.17 6.32 14.31
C THR A 514 -7.57 7.24 15.47
N ALA A 515 -8.04 8.46 15.19
CA ALA A 515 -8.38 9.47 16.19
C ALA A 515 -9.49 8.96 17.12
N SER A 516 -10.43 8.25 16.52
CA SER A 516 -11.62 7.72 17.17
C SER A 516 -11.46 6.28 17.64
N PHE A 517 -10.33 5.63 17.35
CA PHE A 517 -10.09 4.29 17.88
C PHE A 517 -9.80 4.37 19.37
N ASN A 518 -10.43 3.50 20.15
CA ASN A 518 -10.15 3.44 21.59
C ASN A 518 -8.67 3.10 21.83
N ARG A 519 -7.93 4.01 22.47
CA ARG A 519 -6.48 3.93 22.68
C ARG A 519 -6.06 3.24 23.97
N CYS A 520 -7.01 2.64 24.72
CA CYS A 520 -6.72 1.94 25.97
C CYS A 520 -5.93 0.63 25.72
N ALA A 521 -4.65 0.73 25.36
CA ALA A 521 -3.78 -0.42 25.10
C ALA A 521 -3.40 -1.20 26.37
N ASP A 522 -3.48 -0.58 27.54
CA ASP A 522 -3.07 -1.18 28.81
C ASP A 522 -4.20 -1.97 29.51
N GLN A 523 -5.40 -2.07 28.92
CA GLN A 523 -6.51 -2.86 29.50
C GLN A 523 -6.81 -4.12 28.68
N PRO A 524 -6.65 -5.34 29.26
CA PRO A 524 -6.95 -6.62 28.60
C PRO A 524 -8.39 -6.73 28.09
N SER A 525 -9.31 -5.93 28.64
CA SER A 525 -10.71 -5.86 28.26
C SER A 525 -11.01 -4.81 27.18
N CYS A 526 -10.01 -4.18 26.56
CA CYS A 526 -10.23 -3.12 25.59
C CYS A 526 -10.82 -3.67 24.28
N PRO A 527 -12.09 -3.36 23.95
CA PRO A 527 -12.72 -3.84 22.72
C PRO A 527 -12.12 -3.20 21.45
N GLY A 528 -11.26 -2.19 21.58
CA GLY A 528 -10.66 -1.46 20.46
C GLY A 528 -9.51 -2.18 19.75
N SER A 529 -8.85 -3.15 20.39
CA SER A 529 -7.68 -3.84 19.79
C SER A 529 -8.03 -4.62 18.51
N GLY A 530 -9.24 -5.17 18.45
CA GLY A 530 -9.75 -5.85 17.26
C GLY A 530 -9.87 -4.90 16.07
N VAL A 531 -10.30 -3.65 16.27
CA VAL A 531 -10.52 -2.67 15.19
C VAL A 531 -9.20 -2.22 14.57
N TRP A 532 -8.18 -1.98 15.39
CA TRP A 532 -6.84 -1.64 14.93
C TRP A 532 -6.24 -2.74 14.06
N ASN A 533 -6.25 -3.98 14.57
CA ASN A 533 -5.72 -5.14 13.85
C ASN A 533 -6.52 -5.41 12.57
N GLU A 534 -7.86 -5.39 12.62
CA GLU A 534 -8.71 -5.56 11.43
C GLU A 534 -8.38 -4.50 10.37
N SER A 535 -8.21 -3.24 10.77
CA SER A 535 -7.95 -2.13 9.86
C SER A 535 -6.58 -2.26 9.18
N ILE A 536 -5.52 -2.55 9.94
CA ILE A 536 -4.18 -2.72 9.36
C ILE A 536 -4.09 -3.99 8.50
N THR A 537 -4.67 -5.10 8.96
CA THR A 537 -4.70 -6.37 8.21
C THR A 537 -5.44 -6.17 6.89
N ARG A 538 -6.60 -5.51 6.89
CA ARG A 538 -7.33 -5.19 5.67
C ARG A 538 -6.49 -4.30 4.74
N ALA A 539 -5.85 -3.26 5.25
CA ALA A 539 -5.04 -2.36 4.43
C ALA A 539 -3.84 -3.08 3.78
N VAL A 540 -3.17 -3.95 4.54
CA VAL A 540 -2.06 -4.78 4.06
C VAL A 540 -2.53 -5.79 3.01
N LEU A 541 -3.65 -6.47 3.24
CA LEU A 541 -4.22 -7.41 2.26
C LEU A 541 -4.60 -6.72 0.96
N LYS A 542 -5.15 -5.50 1.02
CA LYS A 542 -5.39 -4.69 -0.19
C LYS A 542 -4.10 -4.43 -0.98
N VAL A 543 -3.00 -4.11 -0.30
CA VAL A 543 -1.68 -3.96 -0.97
C VAL A 543 -1.20 -5.31 -1.52
N ARG A 544 -1.33 -6.38 -0.75
CA ARG A 544 -0.92 -7.73 -1.17
C ARG A 544 -1.54 -8.14 -2.49
N TYR A 545 -2.84 -7.93 -2.63
CA TYR A 545 -3.57 -8.24 -3.86
C TYR A 545 -3.22 -7.30 -5.01
N ALA A 546 -2.76 -6.08 -4.72
CA ALA A 546 -2.29 -5.13 -5.73
C ALA A 546 -0.88 -5.45 -6.28
N LEU A 547 -0.07 -6.25 -5.57
CA LEU A 547 1.31 -6.53 -5.99
C LEU A 547 1.38 -7.25 -7.35
N ALA A 548 0.49 -8.21 -7.58
CA ALA A 548 0.44 -8.98 -8.83
C ALA A 548 -0.30 -8.27 -9.98
N GLY A 549 -0.89 -7.11 -9.70
CA GLY A 549 -1.69 -6.35 -10.65
C GLY A 549 -2.94 -5.79 -9.98
N GLN A 550 -3.53 -4.80 -10.63
CA GLN A 550 -4.68 -4.08 -10.07
C GLN A 550 -5.53 -3.53 -11.20
N TRP A 551 -6.84 -3.42 -10.97
CA TRP A 551 -7.75 -2.75 -11.88
C TRP A 551 -7.62 -1.23 -11.66
N ARG A 552 -7.45 -0.49 -12.76
CA ARG A 552 -7.43 0.98 -12.78
C ARG A 552 -8.68 1.45 -13.52
N VAL A 553 -9.58 2.09 -12.79
CA VAL A 553 -10.86 2.55 -13.33
C VAL A 553 -10.91 4.07 -13.23
N GLY A 554 -11.03 4.72 -14.38
CA GLY A 554 -11.05 6.18 -14.52
C GLY A 554 -12.47 6.69 -14.66
N PHE A 555 -12.80 7.68 -13.84
CA PHE A 555 -14.09 8.34 -13.81
C PHE A 555 -13.90 9.83 -14.06
N THR A 556 -14.57 10.37 -15.07
CA THR A 556 -14.53 11.79 -15.40
C THR A 556 -15.60 12.54 -14.64
N ASP A 557 -15.22 13.64 -13.99
CA ASP A 557 -16.15 14.62 -13.44
C ASP A 557 -15.60 16.02 -13.73
N SER A 558 -15.94 16.55 -14.90
CA SER A 558 -15.51 17.88 -15.31
C SER A 558 -16.04 18.99 -14.41
N SER A 559 -17.13 18.74 -13.67
CA SER A 559 -17.70 19.72 -12.72
C SER A 559 -16.93 19.78 -11.41
N ALA A 560 -16.31 18.67 -10.97
CA ALA A 560 -15.47 18.65 -9.78
C ALA A 560 -14.01 19.04 -10.07
N PHE A 561 -13.47 18.63 -11.23
CA PHE A 561 -12.04 18.75 -11.58
C PHE A 561 -11.71 19.87 -12.60
N GLY A 562 -12.69 20.63 -13.10
CA GLY A 562 -12.45 21.72 -14.06
C GLY A 562 -11.83 22.99 -13.45
N ILE A 563 -11.56 24.00 -14.29
CA ILE A 563 -10.99 25.32 -13.88
C ILE A 563 -11.89 26.06 -12.87
N ASN A 564 -13.20 25.80 -12.90
CA ASN A 564 -14.18 26.29 -11.92
C ASN A 564 -14.68 25.16 -10.99
N GLY A 565 -13.89 24.10 -10.85
CA GLY A 565 -14.28 22.89 -10.16
C GLY A 565 -14.52 23.10 -8.67
N ALA A 566 -15.31 22.20 -8.06
CA ALA A 566 -15.55 22.21 -6.61
C ALA A 566 -14.28 21.91 -5.78
N LEU A 567 -13.28 21.26 -6.38
CA LEU A 567 -12.06 20.86 -5.68
C LEU A 567 -11.00 21.97 -5.70
N LYS A 568 -10.66 22.49 -4.52
CA LYS A 568 -9.58 23.47 -4.36
C LYS A 568 -8.20 22.80 -4.48
N PRO A 569 -7.28 23.27 -5.35
CA PRO A 569 -5.90 22.82 -5.36
C PRO A 569 -5.15 23.14 -4.05
N GLY A 570 -4.12 22.37 -3.77
CA GLY A 570 -3.29 22.44 -2.57
C GLY A 570 -3.98 22.08 -1.26
N VAL A 571 -5.18 21.48 -1.33
CA VAL A 571 -5.95 20.99 -0.18
C VAL A 571 -6.09 19.46 -0.28
N MET A 572 -6.02 18.79 0.87
CA MET A 572 -6.36 17.38 0.97
C MET A 572 -7.87 17.22 0.98
N HIS A 573 -8.39 16.41 0.06
CA HIS A 573 -9.80 16.05 -0.04
C HIS A 573 -10.02 14.60 0.37
N ALA A 574 -11.24 14.30 0.80
CA ALA A 574 -11.74 12.96 1.01
C ALA A 574 -12.92 12.75 0.04
N ALA A 575 -12.87 11.70 -0.77
CA ALA A 575 -14.02 11.30 -1.57
C ALA A 575 -14.88 10.34 -0.77
N ARG A 576 -16.19 10.56 -0.79
CA ARG A 576 -17.20 9.61 -0.34
C ARG A 576 -17.92 9.00 -1.54
N GLY A 577 -18.11 7.69 -1.52
CA GLY A 577 -18.88 7.06 -2.56
C GLY A 577 -18.85 5.54 -2.51
N ARG A 578 -19.31 4.96 -3.61
CA ARG A 578 -19.56 3.54 -3.75
C ARG A 578 -19.23 3.09 -5.16
N LEU A 579 -18.54 1.96 -5.26
CA LEU A 579 -18.34 1.26 -6.51
C LEU A 579 -19.30 0.08 -6.60
N ASN A 580 -20.03 -0.01 -7.70
CA ASN A 580 -20.81 -1.20 -8.05
C ASN A 580 -20.22 -1.80 -9.34
N VAL A 581 -20.13 -3.13 -9.42
CA VAL A 581 -19.66 -3.84 -10.62
C VAL A 581 -20.74 -4.81 -11.04
N VAL A 582 -21.40 -4.51 -12.15
CA VAL A 582 -22.46 -5.32 -12.72
C VAL A 582 -21.92 -6.05 -13.94
N ASN A 583 -21.66 -7.34 -13.78
CA ASN A 583 -21.25 -8.19 -14.89
C ASN A 583 -22.11 -9.47 -14.94
N PRO A 584 -23.00 -9.61 -15.95
CA PRO A 584 -23.88 -10.79 -16.04
C PRO A 584 -23.13 -12.08 -16.35
N LEU A 585 -21.88 -12.01 -16.81
CA LEU A 585 -21.01 -13.17 -16.98
C LEU A 585 -20.44 -13.67 -15.65
N PHE A 586 -20.57 -12.86 -14.59
CA PHE A 586 -20.07 -13.16 -13.25
C PHE A 586 -21.15 -12.96 -12.17
N PRO A 587 -22.21 -13.80 -12.13
CA PRO A 587 -23.29 -13.66 -11.16
C PRO A 587 -22.85 -13.55 -9.70
N SER A 588 -21.76 -14.21 -9.25
CA SER A 588 -21.29 -14.06 -7.86
C SER A 588 -20.86 -12.64 -7.48
N LEU A 589 -20.52 -11.76 -8.44
CA LEU A 589 -20.26 -10.35 -8.12
C LEU A 589 -21.48 -9.68 -7.48
N ALA A 590 -22.69 -10.00 -7.94
CA ALA A 590 -23.90 -9.43 -7.36
C ALA A 590 -24.07 -9.83 -5.89
N GLU A 591 -23.76 -11.10 -5.55
CA GLU A 591 -23.80 -11.60 -4.17
C GLU A 591 -22.77 -10.91 -3.27
N VAL A 592 -21.58 -10.60 -3.79
CA VAL A 592 -20.55 -9.84 -3.06
C VAL A 592 -21.08 -8.46 -2.64
N PHE A 593 -21.74 -7.73 -3.54
CA PHE A 593 -22.28 -6.40 -3.19
C PHE A 593 -23.40 -6.46 -2.14
N LEU A 594 -24.13 -7.57 -2.07
CA LEU A 594 -25.16 -7.81 -1.04
C LEU A 594 -24.57 -8.26 0.30
N SER A 595 -23.45 -9.00 0.29
CA SER A 595 -22.89 -9.62 1.50
C SER A 595 -21.74 -8.83 2.13
N THR A 596 -21.00 -8.04 1.35
CA THR A 596 -19.78 -7.34 1.78
C THR A 596 -19.96 -5.83 1.82
N GLU A 597 -21.05 -5.35 2.44
CA GLU A 597 -21.51 -3.95 2.41
C GLU A 597 -20.42 -2.87 2.65
N LYS A 598 -19.27 -3.21 3.22
CA LYS A 598 -18.19 -2.28 3.60
C LYS A 598 -16.99 -2.19 2.66
N GLU A 599 -16.74 -3.16 1.76
CA GLU A 599 -15.43 -3.20 1.05
C GLU A 599 -15.36 -2.39 -0.26
N TRP A 600 -16.51 -2.23 -0.90
CA TRP A 600 -16.70 -1.47 -2.14
C TRP A 600 -17.20 -0.04 -1.90
N ARG A 601 -17.52 0.28 -0.64
CA ARG A 601 -17.87 1.63 -0.19
C ARG A 601 -16.62 2.30 0.37
N PHE A 602 -16.44 3.56 0.03
CA PHE A 602 -15.44 4.42 0.62
C PHE A 602 -16.18 5.56 1.30
N GLU A 603 -16.64 5.29 2.51
CA GLU A 603 -17.42 6.20 3.34
C GLU A 603 -16.99 6.04 4.81
N LEU A 604 -17.67 6.72 5.72
CA LEU A 604 -17.54 6.43 7.14
C LEU A 604 -18.21 5.08 7.42
N LEU A 605 -17.40 4.09 7.81
CA LEU A 605 -17.91 2.74 8.09
C LEU A 605 -18.68 2.68 9.41
N ASP A 606 -18.33 3.58 10.32
CA ASP A 606 -18.96 3.89 11.60
C ASP A 606 -18.40 5.25 12.07
N SER A 607 -18.82 5.71 13.25
CA SER A 607 -18.33 6.96 13.85
C SER A 607 -16.82 6.96 14.11
N GLU A 608 -16.17 5.79 14.06
CA GLU A 608 -14.76 5.63 14.39
C GLU A 608 -13.86 5.34 13.21
N ARG A 609 -14.38 4.78 12.11
CA ARG A 609 -13.62 4.35 10.93
C ARG A 609 -13.94 5.19 9.72
N ASP A 610 -13.01 6.08 9.39
CA ASP A 610 -13.03 6.80 8.13
C ASP A 610 -12.36 5.97 7.02
N ALA A 611 -13.17 5.45 6.09
CA ALA A 611 -12.70 4.76 4.90
C ALA A 611 -12.92 5.57 3.61
N ARG A 612 -13.19 6.89 3.73
CA ARG A 612 -13.24 7.79 2.57
C ARG A 612 -11.86 7.80 1.89
N LEU A 613 -11.84 7.98 0.58
CA LEU A 613 -10.57 7.96 -0.19
C LEU A 613 -9.88 9.31 -0.07
N PRO A 614 -8.71 9.40 0.57
CA PRO A 614 -7.94 10.64 0.56
C PRO A 614 -7.33 10.83 -0.82
N PHE A 615 -7.40 12.05 -1.35
CA PHE A 615 -6.72 12.46 -2.57
C PHE A 615 -6.49 13.96 -2.54
N ARG A 616 -5.59 14.48 -3.38
CA ARG A 616 -5.34 15.91 -3.47
C ARG A 616 -5.10 16.35 -4.89
N LEU A 617 -5.52 17.57 -5.18
CA LEU A 617 -5.05 18.31 -6.34
C LEU A 617 -3.87 19.15 -5.86
N ALA A 618 -2.69 18.99 -6.45
CA ALA A 618 -1.56 19.85 -6.12
C ALA A 618 -1.82 21.27 -6.63
N CYS A 619 -1.50 22.29 -5.82
CA CYS A 619 -1.33 23.63 -6.35
C CYS A 619 -0.10 23.63 -7.25
N ALA A 620 -0.12 24.36 -8.37
CA ALA A 620 1.02 24.57 -9.26
C ALA A 620 1.61 25.97 -9.08
N THR A 621 0.79 26.93 -8.69
CA THR A 621 1.15 28.32 -8.49
C THR A 621 0.56 28.86 -7.18
N ASP A 622 1.12 29.94 -6.67
CA ASP A 622 0.55 30.62 -5.49
C ASP A 622 -0.89 31.11 -5.72
N ALA A 623 -1.25 31.39 -6.98
CA ALA A 623 -2.61 31.77 -7.33
C ALA A 623 -3.63 30.66 -7.03
N ASP A 624 -3.23 29.39 -7.14
CA ASP A 624 -4.10 28.25 -6.83
C ASP A 624 -4.44 28.14 -5.34
N CYS A 625 -3.64 28.80 -4.49
CA CYS A 625 -3.81 28.84 -3.05
C CYS A 625 -4.65 30.00 -2.54
N GLY A 626 -4.85 31.01 -3.39
CA GLY A 626 -5.77 32.10 -3.13
C GLY A 626 -7.20 31.58 -2.93
N ASP A 627 -7.97 32.27 -2.10
CA ASP A 627 -9.42 32.19 -2.19
C ASP A 627 -9.86 33.27 -3.20
N PRO A 628 -10.38 32.91 -4.39
CA PRO A 628 -10.86 33.91 -5.33
C PRO A 628 -11.99 34.78 -4.73
N ALA A 629 -12.67 34.31 -3.68
CA ALA A 629 -13.68 35.07 -2.96
C ALA A 629 -13.13 35.98 -1.85
N SER A 630 -11.87 35.81 -1.40
CA SER A 630 -11.32 36.64 -0.33
C SER A 630 -10.81 37.99 -0.85
N SER A 631 -11.04 39.05 -0.07
CA SER A 631 -10.44 40.38 -0.28
C SER A 631 -8.99 40.47 0.20
N GLU A 632 -8.45 39.36 0.70
CA GLU A 632 -7.13 39.24 1.29
C GLU A 632 -6.30 38.29 0.43
N CYS A 633 -5.22 38.80 -0.18
CA CYS A 633 -4.20 37.97 -0.82
C CYS A 633 -3.17 37.48 0.23
N SER A 634 -3.30 37.98 1.48
CA SER A 634 -2.58 37.51 2.65
C SER A 634 -3.13 36.14 3.00
N ASN A 635 -2.41 35.12 2.58
CA ASN A 635 -1.69 34.28 3.53
C ASN A 635 -1.45 32.90 2.94
N ASN A 636 -1.72 32.60 1.67
CA ASN A 636 -1.41 31.26 1.17
C ASN A 636 -0.49 31.28 -0.05
N SER A 637 0.61 30.53 0.05
CA SER A 637 1.49 30.22 -1.08
C SER A 637 1.49 28.72 -1.35
N CYS A 638 1.81 28.36 -2.59
CA CYS A 638 1.97 26.99 -2.99
C CYS A 638 3.37 26.50 -2.56
N GLY A 639 3.39 25.58 -1.60
CA GLY A 639 4.62 24.95 -1.16
C GLY A 639 5.19 24.01 -2.24
N PRO A 640 6.49 23.64 -2.12
CA PRO A 640 7.15 22.72 -3.05
C PRO A 640 6.55 21.30 -3.06
N ASN A 641 5.73 20.97 -2.07
CA ASN A 641 4.95 19.74 -2.03
C ASN A 641 3.56 19.89 -2.66
N GLY A 642 3.28 20.99 -3.36
CA GLY A 642 1.97 21.26 -3.97
C GLY A 642 0.85 21.41 -2.94
N LEU A 643 1.18 21.88 -1.72
CA LEU A 643 0.20 22.23 -0.69
C LEU A 643 0.11 23.74 -0.51
N CYS A 644 -1.10 24.22 -0.26
CA CYS A 644 -1.28 25.59 0.17
C CYS A 644 -0.88 25.72 1.65
N ARG A 645 0.04 26.64 1.93
CA ARG A 645 0.57 26.90 3.27
C ARG A 645 0.30 28.32 3.67
N SER A 646 0.09 28.54 4.97
CA SER A 646 -0.08 29.89 5.49
C SER A 646 1.24 30.69 5.42
N ALA A 647 1.51 31.37 4.31
CA ALA A 647 2.65 32.25 4.06
C ALA A 647 2.21 33.45 3.21
N ALA A 648 2.87 34.61 3.38
CA ALA A 648 2.59 35.78 2.57
C ALA A 648 2.78 35.44 1.08
N ALA A 649 1.70 35.52 0.30
CA ALA A 649 1.77 35.31 -1.13
C ALA A 649 2.62 36.43 -1.76
N PRO A 650 3.48 36.13 -2.75
CA PRO A 650 4.26 37.14 -3.45
C PRO A 650 3.41 38.34 -3.92
N ASP A 651 4.00 39.53 -3.86
CA ASP A 651 3.36 40.71 -4.44
C ASP A 651 3.09 40.50 -5.94
N LEU A 652 2.07 41.20 -6.46
CA LEU A 652 1.59 41.19 -7.85
C LEU A 652 0.76 39.97 -8.28
N LEU A 653 0.54 38.99 -7.41
CA LEU A 653 -0.37 37.87 -7.71
C LEU A 653 -1.80 38.36 -7.96
N PRO A 654 -2.50 37.88 -9.00
CA PRO A 654 -3.91 38.19 -9.20
C PRO A 654 -4.75 37.79 -7.99
N CYS A 655 -5.62 38.67 -7.52
CA CYS A 655 -6.56 38.38 -6.45
C CYS A 655 -7.86 39.20 -6.55
N GLY A 656 -8.83 38.89 -5.69
CA GLY A 656 -10.18 39.45 -5.72
C GLY A 656 -11.13 38.72 -6.68
N LYS A 657 -12.44 38.89 -6.47
CA LYS A 657 -13.51 38.15 -7.17
C LYS A 657 -13.49 38.24 -8.70
N ASP A 658 -12.89 39.29 -9.25
CA ASP A 658 -12.80 39.54 -10.68
C ASP A 658 -11.42 39.22 -11.27
N GLY A 659 -10.45 38.81 -10.44
CA GLY A 659 -9.07 38.54 -10.82
C GLY A 659 -8.30 39.76 -11.35
N LYS A 660 -8.84 40.99 -11.21
CA LYS A 660 -8.23 42.21 -11.75
C LYS A 660 -7.34 42.95 -10.74
N SER A 661 -7.50 42.64 -9.45
CA SER A 661 -6.65 43.20 -8.40
C SER A 661 -5.37 42.38 -8.24
N LYS A 662 -4.39 42.94 -7.55
CA LYS A 662 -3.08 42.33 -7.30
C LYS A 662 -2.79 42.28 -5.80
N CYS A 663 -2.01 41.29 -5.38
CA CYS A 663 -1.49 41.18 -4.02
C CYS A 663 -0.47 42.29 -3.81
N CYS A 664 -0.68 43.15 -2.82
CA CYS A 664 0.27 44.20 -2.47
C CYS A 664 0.40 44.23 -0.94
N GLY A 665 1.53 43.76 -0.40
CA GLY A 665 1.74 43.65 1.04
C GLY A 665 0.70 42.78 1.74
N GLY A 666 0.24 41.71 1.07
CA GLY A 666 -0.80 40.80 1.58
C GLY A 666 -2.24 41.32 1.41
N LYS A 667 -2.50 42.42 0.73
CA LYS A 667 -3.88 42.91 0.48
C LYS A 667 -4.22 42.92 -0.99
N CYS A 668 -5.48 42.64 -1.34
CA CYS A 668 -5.98 42.89 -2.70
C CYS A 668 -6.00 44.39 -2.93
N ALA A 669 -5.24 44.88 -3.90
CA ALA A 669 -5.34 46.26 -4.36
C ALA A 669 -5.38 46.33 -5.88
N SER A 670 -6.10 47.31 -6.43
CA SER A 670 -6.15 47.54 -7.88
C SER A 670 -4.79 47.95 -8.48
N SER A 671 -3.88 48.45 -7.63
CA SER A 671 -2.49 48.77 -7.98
C SER A 671 -1.59 48.65 -6.75
N CYS A 672 -0.35 48.18 -6.95
CA CYS A 672 0.66 48.18 -5.90
C CYS A 672 1.42 49.50 -5.91
N THR A 673 1.00 50.46 -5.10
CA THR A 673 1.72 51.74 -4.92
C THR A 673 2.69 51.63 -3.73
N GLY A 674 3.88 51.08 -3.97
CA GLY A 674 4.94 50.93 -2.96
C GLY A 674 6.10 50.04 -3.45
N LYS A 675 7.26 50.05 -2.76
CA LYS A 675 8.33 49.07 -3.03
C LYS A 675 7.79 47.68 -2.70
N CYS A 676 7.57 46.87 -3.73
CA CYS A 676 7.18 45.47 -3.58
C CYS A 676 8.23 44.74 -2.72
N LYS A 677 7.79 43.87 -1.82
CA LYS A 677 8.71 43.09 -0.97
C LYS A 677 9.06 41.76 -1.60
#